data_AF-A0A1V6AE93-F1
#
_entry.id   AF-A0A1V6AE93-F1
#
_cell.length_a   1.000
_cell.length_b   1.000
_cell.length_c   1.000
_cell.angle_alpha   90.00
_cell.angle_beta   90.00
_cell.angle_gamma   90.00
#
_symmetry.space_group_name_H-M   'P 1'
#
loop_
_entity.id
_entity.type
_entity.pdbx_description
1 polymer ?
#
loop_
_entity_poly.entity_id
_entity_poly.type
_entity_poly.pdbx_seq_one_letter_code
_entity_poly.pdbx_strand_id
1 'polypeptide(L)'
;MNLSITRLKELITSQLLILIVVLVSLGVIGCNNTNVMPREGSLQGKVLTISGIPLEGATVRWSADSSIFAYTDENGEYFINNISFGTQSFVVEREGYKNRSFSVSIYSGMTSSSDDVFIESKSFDYSDIVVDSVSSSHAVISWKTTDYTYGMVEYGETQSFGSAVKESDQLYSTTHSVKLPNLSPEKLYYFRIVSSRQNQPAETSVTKTFSTISVLEDNSPPTTPNGVDTALNGEPGKAVVFWSPVFDSDLKGYKIYRSEYKNGSYQSLENRIIPKGQERYTDSTVIPGKKYYYRVTSIDQAGNESGFNSNSEGIVIPGRVISEIRWTVANSPYILKGDITVTEFGILRIDDGVKVLIDTTDAVNTGINPDKIEITVSGSIITSSGPAKVIFASNTPNPNKSSWQGIIIDNSRTKENILENITISDATEGLKIKNSDSGVYSGIEIQNCNKAFVCQSSTNISVNNLRTKRCSVGAELLNNTDISISESTFMHPEIALNSEANNGISISGCNFLEYTQHGISSNESGGIISFNNNLFVSPTATAMLIKSGNAVIENNTYDSPYAIQIVKDLPLIRKNLIMAKRSVFGSGKIGIEYQYSYTTPEFGPNNIQDFSSENAYVGCTPSIDSTQAAVLLMKDYNGEPYDYRLRQDFPTSNDVWGIQRDQIISID
;
A
#
# COMPACT_ATOMS: atom_id res chain seq x y z
N MET A 1 -97.63 -70.84 -2.85
CA MET A 1 -97.53 -71.86 -1.79
C MET A 1 -96.21 -71.59 -1.08
N ASN A 2 -96.14 -71.13 0.17
CA ASN A 2 -96.75 -71.62 1.43
C ASN A 2 -96.16 -72.98 1.83
N LEU A 3 -95.55 -73.24 3.01
CA LEU A 3 -95.13 -72.48 4.22
C LEU A 3 -94.04 -73.34 4.91
N SER A 4 -93.04 -72.91 5.70
CA SER A 4 -92.37 -71.62 6.03
C SER A 4 -90.86 -71.97 6.23
N ILE A 5 -89.87 -71.13 6.57
CA ILE A 5 -89.74 -69.76 7.11
C ILE A 5 -90.13 -69.53 8.60
N THR A 6 -89.97 -70.53 9.49
CA THR A 6 -90.00 -70.27 10.97
C THR A 6 -89.15 -71.20 11.87
N ARG A 7 -87.96 -71.66 11.43
CA ARG A 7 -87.00 -72.34 12.36
C ARG A 7 -85.51 -72.31 11.96
N LEU A 8 -85.09 -71.33 11.14
CA LEU A 8 -83.75 -71.30 10.53
C LEU A 8 -83.01 -69.94 10.69
N LYS A 9 -83.27 -69.19 11.77
CA LYS A 9 -82.65 -67.86 11.97
C LYS A 9 -82.11 -67.52 13.37
N GLU A 10 -82.32 -68.34 14.41
CA GLU A 10 -81.94 -67.99 15.80
C GLU A 10 -81.15 -69.06 16.58
N LEU A 11 -80.52 -70.03 15.89
CA LEU A 11 -79.57 -70.96 16.56
C LEU A 11 -78.27 -71.20 15.78
N ILE A 12 -77.89 -70.29 14.89
CA ILE A 12 -76.66 -70.35 14.07
C ILE A 12 -75.51 -69.50 14.70
N THR A 13 -75.73 -68.98 15.92
CA THR A 13 -74.83 -68.02 16.60
C THR A 13 -74.22 -68.52 17.92
N SER A 14 -74.41 -69.78 18.33
CA SER A 14 -74.01 -70.23 19.69
C SER A 14 -73.48 -71.67 19.86
N GLN A 15 -73.21 -72.44 18.80
CA GLN A 15 -72.63 -73.80 18.92
C GLN A 15 -71.49 -74.15 17.94
N LEU A 16 -70.75 -73.16 17.43
CA LEU A 16 -69.44 -73.40 16.79
C LEU A 16 -68.25 -73.02 17.69
N LEU A 17 -68.47 -72.95 19.01
CA LEU A 17 -67.46 -72.64 20.03
C LEU A 17 -67.05 -73.85 20.88
N ILE A 18 -67.61 -75.04 20.61
CA ILE A 18 -67.46 -76.26 21.44
C ILE A 18 -66.91 -77.43 20.61
N LEU A 19 -65.79 -77.19 19.90
CA LEU A 19 -64.93 -78.27 19.37
C LEU A 19 -63.43 -77.93 19.38
N ILE A 20 -63.02 -76.92 20.17
CA ILE A 20 -61.61 -76.50 20.34
C ILE A 20 -61.13 -76.66 21.80
N VAL A 21 -62.02 -77.07 22.72
CA VAL A 21 -61.79 -77.07 24.19
C VAL A 21 -61.65 -78.49 24.77
N VAL A 22 -61.56 -79.54 23.94
CA VAL A 22 -61.49 -80.96 24.38
C VAL A 22 -60.22 -81.67 23.87
N LEU A 23 -59.12 -80.92 23.72
CA LEU A 23 -57.78 -81.45 23.45
C LEU A 23 -56.72 -80.88 24.40
N VAL A 24 -57.15 -80.40 25.57
CA VAL A 24 -56.28 -79.87 26.65
C VAL A 24 -56.75 -80.40 28.02
N SER A 25 -56.48 -81.67 28.32
CA SER A 25 -56.31 -82.23 29.67
C SER A 25 -56.00 -83.73 29.61
N LEU A 26 -55.32 -84.25 30.64
CA LEU A 26 -54.77 -85.61 30.76
C LEU A 26 -53.59 -85.91 29.80
N GLY A 27 -52.35 -86.06 30.27
CA GLY A 27 -51.90 -85.94 31.66
C GLY A 27 -50.39 -85.73 31.79
N VAL A 28 -50.00 -85.00 32.85
CA VAL A 28 -48.61 -84.67 33.18
C VAL A 28 -48.20 -85.40 34.45
N ILE A 29 -47.22 -86.30 34.38
CA ILE A 29 -46.38 -86.73 35.53
C ILE A 29 -44.96 -87.03 35.04
N GLY A 30 -43.97 -86.27 35.52
CA GLY A 30 -42.53 -86.60 35.48
C GLY A 30 -41.83 -86.51 34.11
N CYS A 31 -40.68 -85.85 33.93
CA CYS A 31 -39.72 -85.34 34.92
C CYS A 31 -38.87 -84.17 34.39
N ASN A 32 -38.20 -83.51 35.34
CA ASN A 32 -37.04 -82.62 35.21
C ASN A 32 -37.23 -81.23 34.56
N ASN A 33 -36.91 -80.22 35.37
CA ASN A 33 -36.66 -78.86 34.93
C ASN A 33 -35.54 -78.83 33.88
N THR A 34 -35.85 -78.39 32.67
CA THR A 34 -34.87 -77.78 31.77
C THR A 34 -35.40 -76.40 31.38
N ASN A 35 -34.83 -75.34 31.98
CA ASN A 35 -34.95 -74.00 31.42
C ASN A 35 -34.10 -73.96 30.15
N VAL A 36 -34.69 -74.41 29.04
CA VAL A 36 -34.12 -74.23 27.70
C VAL A 36 -34.29 -72.75 27.35
N MET A 37 -33.38 -71.91 27.83
CA MET A 37 -33.21 -70.58 27.27
C MET A 37 -32.91 -70.76 25.78
N PRO A 38 -33.67 -70.10 24.87
CA PRO A 38 -33.38 -70.19 23.45
C PRO A 38 -31.97 -69.66 23.22
N ARG A 39 -31.14 -70.48 22.58
CA ARG A 39 -29.79 -70.09 22.22
C ARG A 39 -29.83 -69.43 20.85
N GLU A 40 -28.98 -68.43 20.66
CA GLU A 40 -28.73 -67.90 19.33
C GLU A 40 -28.31 -69.03 18.39
N GLY A 41 -28.77 -68.95 17.15
CA GLY A 41 -28.41 -69.90 16.10
C GLY A 41 -27.24 -69.39 15.27
N SER A 42 -26.83 -70.21 14.32
CA SER A 42 -25.85 -69.89 13.30
C SER A 42 -26.45 -70.04 11.90
N LEU A 43 -25.88 -69.35 10.93
CA LEU A 43 -26.17 -69.50 9.51
C LEU A 43 -24.89 -69.88 8.78
N GLN A 44 -24.93 -70.95 8.00
CA GLN A 44 -23.96 -71.23 6.96
C GLN A 44 -24.60 -71.06 5.58
N GLY A 45 -23.80 -70.84 4.55
CA GLY A 45 -24.29 -70.71 3.18
C GLY A 45 -23.19 -70.42 2.19
N LYS A 46 -23.60 -70.11 0.96
CA LYS A 46 -22.69 -69.88 -0.17
C LYS A 46 -23.15 -68.69 -1.01
N VAL A 47 -22.20 -67.90 -1.50
CA VAL A 47 -22.43 -66.81 -2.46
C VAL A 47 -21.77 -67.16 -3.79
N LEU A 48 -22.57 -67.11 -4.85
CA LEU A 48 -22.15 -67.37 -6.22
C LEU A 48 -22.44 -66.13 -7.08
N THR A 49 -21.62 -65.89 -8.08
CA THR A 49 -22.01 -65.01 -9.20
C THR A 49 -23.21 -65.61 -9.95
N ILE A 50 -23.97 -64.81 -10.70
CA ILE A 50 -25.05 -65.32 -11.58
C ILE A 50 -24.59 -66.41 -12.58
N SER A 51 -23.29 -66.52 -12.86
CA SER A 51 -22.68 -67.55 -13.71
C SER A 51 -22.33 -68.85 -12.95
N GLY A 52 -22.68 -68.97 -11.67
CA GLY A 52 -22.40 -70.13 -10.82
C GLY A 52 -20.96 -70.20 -10.28
N ILE A 53 -20.12 -69.20 -10.55
CA ILE A 53 -18.74 -69.14 -10.04
C ILE A 53 -18.78 -68.65 -8.58
N PRO A 54 -18.10 -69.31 -7.63
CA PRO A 54 -17.90 -68.80 -6.27
C PRO A 54 -17.43 -67.35 -6.20
N LEU A 55 -17.90 -66.61 -5.18
CA LEU A 55 -17.49 -65.23 -4.96
C LEU A 55 -16.80 -65.06 -3.61
N GLU A 56 -15.46 -65.00 -3.64
CA GLU A 56 -14.61 -64.71 -2.49
C GLU A 56 -14.72 -63.26 -2.00
N GLY A 57 -14.65 -63.06 -0.68
CA GLY A 57 -14.57 -61.74 -0.05
C GLY A 57 -15.85 -60.90 -0.18
N ALA A 58 -17.00 -61.52 -0.46
CA ALA A 58 -18.31 -60.90 -0.29
C ALA A 58 -18.66 -60.86 1.20
N THR A 59 -19.26 -59.77 1.65
CA THR A 59 -19.70 -59.62 3.04
C THR A 59 -21.15 -60.07 3.14
N VAL A 60 -21.45 -61.03 4.01
CA VAL A 60 -22.82 -61.45 4.34
C VAL A 60 -23.16 -60.90 5.72
N ARG A 61 -24.12 -59.99 5.79
CA ARG A 61 -24.47 -59.19 6.99
C ARG A 61 -25.90 -59.46 7.44
N TRP A 62 -26.11 -59.61 8.74
CA TRP A 62 -27.47 -59.70 9.30
C TRP A 62 -28.17 -58.33 9.25
N SER A 63 -29.44 -58.30 8.85
CA SER A 63 -30.16 -57.04 8.61
C SER A 63 -30.71 -56.38 9.89
N ALA A 64 -30.81 -57.11 11.00
CA ALA A 64 -31.31 -56.58 12.27
C ALA A 64 -30.20 -56.04 13.18
N ASP A 65 -28.98 -56.57 13.06
CA ASP A 65 -27.76 -56.00 13.66
C ASP A 65 -26.62 -56.04 12.63
N SER A 66 -26.25 -54.87 12.13
CA SER A 66 -25.23 -54.70 11.08
C SER A 66 -23.80 -55.00 11.55
N SER A 67 -23.57 -55.14 12.86
CA SER A 67 -22.29 -55.54 13.44
C SER A 67 -22.01 -57.04 13.30
N ILE A 68 -23.04 -57.86 13.05
CA ILE A 68 -22.93 -59.30 12.87
C ILE A 68 -22.87 -59.63 11.38
N PHE A 69 -21.70 -60.05 10.92
CA PHE A 69 -21.41 -60.40 9.53
C PHE A 69 -20.28 -61.42 9.41
N ALA A 70 -20.14 -62.01 8.23
CA ALA A 70 -19.00 -62.82 7.81
C ALA A 70 -18.53 -62.42 6.41
N TYR A 71 -17.30 -62.80 6.07
CA TYR A 71 -16.82 -62.78 4.68
C TYR A 71 -16.90 -64.19 4.09
N THR A 72 -17.08 -64.28 2.78
CA THR A 72 -16.96 -65.54 2.03
C THR A 72 -15.49 -65.91 1.75
N ASP A 73 -15.19 -67.20 1.80
CA ASP A 73 -13.87 -67.76 1.50
C ASP A 73 -13.60 -67.95 -0.01
N GLU A 74 -12.47 -68.57 -0.37
CA GLU A 74 -12.11 -68.94 -1.76
C GLU A 74 -13.16 -69.83 -2.45
N ASN A 75 -13.94 -70.60 -1.68
CA ASN A 75 -15.03 -71.45 -2.15
C ASN A 75 -16.37 -70.72 -2.22
N GLY A 76 -16.43 -69.45 -1.81
CA GLY A 76 -17.66 -68.64 -1.72
C GLY A 76 -18.51 -68.94 -0.49
N GLU A 77 -18.01 -69.71 0.47
CA GLU A 77 -18.75 -70.19 1.64
C GLU A 77 -18.58 -69.24 2.84
N TYR A 78 -19.63 -69.10 3.64
CA TYR A 78 -19.64 -68.22 4.82
C TYR A 78 -20.29 -68.89 6.03
N PHE A 79 -19.92 -68.43 7.23
CA PHE A 79 -20.50 -68.86 8.51
C PHE A 79 -20.68 -67.66 9.45
N ILE A 80 -21.90 -67.45 9.94
CA ILE A 80 -22.29 -66.40 10.88
C ILE A 80 -22.86 -67.05 12.14
N ASN A 81 -22.46 -66.58 13.32
CA ASN A 81 -23.00 -67.01 14.62
C ASN A 81 -23.81 -65.89 15.30
N ASN A 82 -24.32 -66.18 16.50
CA ASN A 82 -24.99 -65.21 17.39
C ASN A 82 -26.23 -64.55 16.77
N ILE A 83 -26.98 -65.30 15.94
CA ILE A 83 -28.17 -64.81 15.24
C ILE A 83 -29.43 -65.18 16.05
N SER A 84 -30.37 -64.24 16.22
CA SER A 84 -31.64 -64.56 16.88
C SER A 84 -32.51 -65.50 16.05
N PHE A 85 -33.29 -66.36 16.72
CA PHE A 85 -34.11 -67.40 16.08
C PHE A 85 -35.33 -66.83 15.34
N GLY A 86 -35.92 -67.62 14.44
CA GLY A 86 -37.02 -67.21 13.55
C GLY A 86 -36.52 -66.83 12.16
N THR A 87 -37.41 -66.31 11.30
CA THR A 87 -37.04 -65.88 9.94
C THR A 87 -36.27 -64.57 9.98
N GLN A 88 -34.98 -64.63 9.66
CA GLN A 88 -34.04 -63.53 9.64
C GLN A 88 -33.70 -63.12 8.21
N SER A 89 -33.39 -61.84 8.01
CA SER A 89 -32.96 -61.31 6.71
C SER A 89 -31.49 -60.92 6.71
N PHE A 90 -30.84 -61.09 5.57
CA PHE A 90 -29.42 -60.87 5.35
C PHE A 90 -29.19 -60.08 4.06
N VAL A 91 -28.07 -59.37 3.98
CA VAL A 91 -27.61 -58.66 2.79
C VAL A 91 -26.21 -59.16 2.42
N VAL A 92 -26.00 -59.45 1.15
CA VAL A 92 -24.69 -59.75 0.56
C VAL A 92 -24.17 -58.51 -0.16
N GLU A 93 -22.93 -58.11 0.15
CA GLU A 93 -22.27 -56.90 -0.34
C GLU A 93 -20.88 -57.22 -0.91
N ARG A 94 -20.57 -56.79 -2.15
CA ARG A 94 -19.25 -56.90 -2.77
C ARG A 94 -19.03 -55.76 -3.76
N GLU A 95 -17.83 -55.18 -3.79
CA GLU A 95 -17.46 -54.17 -4.78
C GLU A 95 -17.54 -54.73 -6.21
N GLY A 96 -18.07 -53.95 -7.16
CA GLY A 96 -18.41 -54.42 -8.51
C GLY A 96 -19.67 -55.29 -8.63
N TYR A 97 -20.41 -55.55 -7.56
CA TYR A 97 -21.66 -56.33 -7.57
C TYR A 97 -22.87 -55.56 -7.01
N LYS A 98 -24.09 -55.98 -7.37
CA LYS A 98 -25.35 -55.42 -6.89
C LYS A 98 -25.75 -56.11 -5.60
N ASN A 99 -25.89 -55.35 -4.50
CA ASN A 99 -26.24 -55.92 -3.19
C ASN A 99 -27.48 -56.83 -3.26
N ARG A 100 -27.39 -58.02 -2.66
CA ARG A 100 -28.44 -59.05 -2.74
C ARG A 100 -28.98 -59.37 -1.34
N SER A 101 -30.28 -59.17 -1.13
CA SER A 101 -30.96 -59.58 0.10
C SER A 101 -31.60 -60.97 -0.02
N PHE A 102 -31.62 -61.71 1.07
CA PHE A 102 -32.31 -63.00 1.22
C PHE A 102 -32.75 -63.21 2.68
N SER A 103 -33.60 -64.21 2.92
CA SER A 103 -34.09 -64.51 4.27
C SER A 103 -34.03 -66.02 4.56
N VAL A 104 -33.67 -66.39 5.80
CA VAL A 104 -33.52 -67.78 6.25
C VAL A 104 -34.13 -67.94 7.64
N SER A 105 -34.79 -69.07 7.89
CA SER A 105 -35.30 -69.42 9.22
C SER A 105 -34.20 -70.02 10.09
N ILE A 106 -33.83 -69.32 11.15
CA ILE A 106 -32.78 -69.69 12.11
C ILE A 106 -33.41 -70.45 13.28
N TYR A 107 -32.89 -71.64 13.57
CA TYR A 107 -33.35 -72.49 14.68
C TYR A 107 -32.45 -72.33 15.92
N SER A 108 -33.07 -72.25 17.11
CA SER A 108 -32.38 -71.97 18.38
C SER A 108 -31.24 -72.96 18.67
N GLY A 109 -30.01 -72.46 18.74
CA GLY A 109 -28.82 -73.27 19.05
C GLY A 109 -28.39 -74.25 17.96
N MET A 110 -28.87 -74.08 16.72
CA MET A 110 -28.50 -74.90 15.57
C MET A 110 -27.88 -74.05 14.46
N THR A 111 -26.94 -74.63 13.71
CA THR A 111 -26.55 -74.06 12.40
C THR A 111 -27.65 -74.38 11.39
N SER A 112 -28.21 -73.33 10.81
CA SER A 112 -29.16 -73.37 9.70
C SER A 112 -28.40 -73.15 8.39
N SER A 113 -28.86 -73.68 7.26
CA SER A 113 -28.25 -73.43 5.94
C SER A 113 -29.14 -72.50 5.12
N SER A 114 -28.54 -71.60 4.34
CA SER A 114 -29.23 -70.96 3.21
C SER A 114 -29.25 -71.89 1.98
N ASP A 115 -30.05 -71.52 0.98
CA ASP A 115 -29.80 -71.86 -0.42
C ASP A 115 -28.60 -71.05 -0.98
N ASP A 116 -28.08 -71.42 -2.15
CA ASP A 116 -27.01 -70.67 -2.83
C ASP A 116 -27.48 -69.24 -3.19
N VAL A 117 -26.74 -68.22 -2.73
CA VAL A 117 -27.08 -66.82 -2.95
C VAL A 117 -26.41 -66.29 -4.20
N PHE A 118 -27.15 -66.25 -5.31
CA PHE A 118 -26.69 -65.70 -6.59
C PHE A 118 -26.70 -64.16 -6.58
N ILE A 119 -25.55 -63.55 -6.91
CA ILE A 119 -25.35 -62.10 -6.98
C ILE A 119 -24.90 -61.65 -8.37
N GLU A 120 -25.45 -60.53 -8.83
CA GLU A 120 -25.23 -59.98 -10.17
C GLU A 120 -24.09 -58.95 -10.15
N SER A 121 -23.19 -58.99 -11.13
CA SER A 121 -22.19 -57.93 -11.34
C SER A 121 -22.89 -56.63 -11.75
N LYS A 122 -22.37 -55.47 -11.31
CA LYS A 122 -22.78 -54.18 -11.84
C LYS A 122 -22.34 -54.05 -13.30
N SER A 123 -23.10 -53.29 -14.08
CA SER A 123 -22.69 -52.91 -15.44
C SER A 123 -21.55 -51.89 -15.41
N PHE A 124 -21.68 -50.89 -14.54
CA PHE A 124 -20.77 -49.76 -14.34
C PHE A 124 -20.79 -49.36 -12.86
N ASP A 125 -19.81 -48.57 -12.42
CA ASP A 125 -19.74 -48.07 -11.06
C ASP A 125 -19.93 -46.55 -11.00
N TYR A 126 -20.39 -46.08 -9.84
CA TYR A 126 -20.57 -44.67 -9.52
C TYR A 126 -19.40 -44.14 -8.69
N SER A 127 -18.87 -42.97 -9.04
CA SER A 127 -17.86 -42.24 -8.28
C SER A 127 -18.21 -40.76 -8.15
N ASP A 128 -17.47 -40.05 -7.30
CA ASP A 128 -17.54 -38.59 -7.12
C ASP A 128 -18.96 -38.01 -6.88
N ILE A 129 -19.86 -38.78 -6.25
CA ILE A 129 -21.22 -38.32 -5.94
C ILE A 129 -21.17 -37.21 -4.89
N VAL A 130 -21.38 -35.96 -5.31
CA VAL A 130 -21.33 -34.73 -4.50
C VAL A 130 -22.64 -33.94 -4.56
N VAL A 131 -22.78 -33.02 -3.61
CA VAL A 131 -23.86 -32.03 -3.57
C VAL A 131 -23.19 -30.66 -3.69
N ASP A 132 -23.13 -30.10 -4.91
CA ASP A 132 -22.30 -28.92 -5.21
C ASP A 132 -22.86 -27.63 -4.62
N SER A 133 -24.19 -27.56 -4.49
CA SER A 133 -24.87 -26.43 -3.85
C SER A 133 -26.23 -26.84 -3.32
N VAL A 134 -26.66 -26.18 -2.25
CA VAL A 134 -28.00 -26.32 -1.64
C VAL A 134 -28.52 -24.92 -1.30
N SER A 135 -29.80 -24.69 -1.52
CA SER A 135 -30.52 -23.49 -1.10
C SER A 135 -31.79 -23.88 -0.33
N SER A 136 -32.59 -22.88 0.04
CA SER A 136 -33.92 -23.05 0.65
C SER A 136 -34.96 -23.69 -0.27
N SER A 137 -34.69 -23.80 -1.58
CA SER A 137 -35.66 -24.26 -2.59
C SER A 137 -35.10 -25.19 -3.68
N HIS A 138 -33.78 -25.39 -3.76
CA HIS A 138 -33.17 -26.30 -4.72
C HIS A 138 -31.81 -26.85 -4.27
N ALA A 139 -31.36 -27.95 -4.87
CA ALA A 139 -30.01 -28.48 -4.72
C ALA A 139 -29.40 -28.87 -6.09
N VAL A 140 -28.08 -28.98 -6.18
CA VAL A 140 -27.38 -29.53 -7.35
C VAL A 140 -26.60 -30.76 -6.93
N ILE A 141 -26.82 -31.87 -7.65
CA ILE A 141 -26.17 -33.17 -7.44
C ILE A 141 -25.32 -33.47 -8.66
N SER A 142 -24.03 -33.71 -8.49
CA SER A 142 -23.13 -34.15 -9.56
C SER A 142 -22.46 -35.46 -9.21
N TRP A 143 -22.11 -36.25 -10.22
CA TRP A 143 -21.44 -37.54 -10.05
C TRP A 143 -20.69 -37.95 -11.33
N LYS A 144 -19.96 -39.05 -11.23
CA LYS A 144 -19.33 -39.74 -12.36
C LYS A 144 -19.74 -41.19 -12.43
N THR A 145 -19.60 -41.76 -13.63
CA THR A 145 -19.80 -43.17 -13.93
C THR A 145 -18.60 -43.72 -14.70
N THR A 146 -18.29 -45.00 -14.51
CA THR A 146 -17.13 -45.63 -15.19
C THR A 146 -17.33 -45.91 -16.68
N ASP A 147 -18.51 -45.62 -17.22
CA ASP A 147 -18.84 -45.73 -18.64
C ASP A 147 -20.04 -44.84 -19.00
N TYR A 148 -20.28 -44.62 -20.29
CA TYR A 148 -21.30 -43.73 -20.84
C TYR A 148 -22.73 -44.16 -20.46
N THR A 149 -23.33 -43.40 -19.56
CA THR A 149 -24.68 -43.61 -19.02
C THR A 149 -25.58 -42.39 -19.26
N TYR A 150 -26.89 -42.59 -19.25
CA TYR A 150 -27.87 -41.50 -19.10
C TYR A 150 -28.41 -41.48 -17.67
N GLY A 151 -28.52 -40.29 -17.07
CA GLY A 151 -28.75 -40.09 -15.64
C GLY A 151 -30.08 -39.42 -15.24
N MET A 152 -30.59 -39.82 -14.08
CA MET A 152 -31.62 -39.09 -13.32
C MET A 152 -31.40 -39.22 -11.81
N VAL A 153 -32.00 -38.34 -11.03
CA VAL A 153 -31.94 -38.36 -9.55
C VAL A 153 -33.35 -38.47 -8.99
N GLU A 154 -33.57 -39.48 -8.14
CA GLU A 154 -34.78 -39.63 -7.33
C GLU A 154 -34.52 -39.04 -5.94
N TYR A 155 -35.45 -38.24 -5.40
CA TYR A 155 -35.29 -37.52 -4.15
C TYR A 155 -36.61 -37.28 -3.39
N GLY A 156 -36.53 -36.99 -2.09
CA GLY A 156 -37.67 -36.57 -1.27
C GLY A 156 -37.40 -36.57 0.23
N GLU A 157 -38.36 -36.11 1.04
CA GLU A 157 -38.24 -36.03 2.51
C GLU A 157 -38.24 -37.41 3.22
N THR A 158 -38.37 -38.52 2.47
CA THR A 158 -38.31 -39.90 2.98
C THR A 158 -37.54 -40.80 2.02
N GLN A 159 -37.12 -41.99 2.48
CA GLN A 159 -36.44 -42.98 1.63
C GLN A 159 -37.32 -43.57 0.51
N SER A 160 -38.62 -43.26 0.47
CA SER A 160 -39.50 -43.56 -0.68
C SER A 160 -39.28 -42.59 -1.86
N PHE A 161 -38.51 -41.53 -1.66
CA PHE A 161 -38.25 -40.43 -2.61
C PHE A 161 -39.54 -39.73 -3.07
N GLY A 162 -40.21 -40.25 -4.10
CA GLY A 162 -41.49 -39.72 -4.60
C GLY A 162 -41.37 -38.52 -5.55
N SER A 163 -40.19 -37.92 -5.68
CA SER A 163 -39.84 -36.98 -6.77
C SER A 163 -38.66 -37.51 -7.58
N ALA A 164 -38.60 -37.16 -8.87
CA ALA A 164 -37.49 -37.53 -9.75
C ALA A 164 -37.21 -36.42 -10.78
N VAL A 165 -35.94 -36.08 -10.99
CA VAL A 165 -35.50 -35.15 -12.03
C VAL A 165 -34.51 -35.84 -12.96
N LYS A 166 -34.77 -35.70 -14.26
CA LYS A 166 -33.94 -36.21 -15.35
C LYS A 166 -32.88 -35.19 -15.75
N GLU A 167 -31.71 -35.67 -16.19
CA GLU A 167 -30.66 -34.82 -16.74
C GLU A 167 -31.11 -34.19 -18.07
N SER A 168 -30.79 -32.89 -18.23
CA SER A 168 -31.36 -31.98 -19.22
C SER A 168 -31.12 -32.40 -20.67
N ASP A 169 -29.89 -32.77 -20.99
CA ASP A 169 -29.41 -32.85 -22.37
C ASP A 169 -29.75 -34.20 -23.04
N GLN A 170 -30.18 -35.20 -22.25
CA GLN A 170 -30.54 -36.56 -22.69
C GLN A 170 -29.43 -37.31 -23.45
N LEU A 171 -28.19 -36.85 -23.33
CA LEU A 171 -26.99 -37.51 -23.85
C LEU A 171 -26.46 -38.56 -22.88
N TYR A 172 -25.70 -39.52 -23.41
CA TYR A 172 -24.93 -40.46 -22.59
C TYR A 172 -23.56 -39.85 -22.26
N SER A 173 -23.17 -39.89 -20.99
CA SER A 173 -21.99 -39.21 -20.43
C SER A 173 -21.32 -40.07 -19.34
N THR A 174 -20.07 -39.73 -18.99
CA THR A 174 -19.37 -40.26 -17.80
C THR A 174 -19.30 -39.25 -16.65
N THR A 175 -19.77 -38.02 -16.89
CA THR A 175 -19.84 -36.92 -15.92
C THR A 175 -21.23 -36.29 -15.97
N HIS A 176 -21.89 -36.18 -14.82
CA HIS A 176 -23.31 -35.85 -14.72
C HIS A 176 -23.58 -34.73 -13.73
N SER A 177 -24.63 -33.93 -13.98
CA SER A 177 -25.09 -32.90 -13.04
C SER A 177 -26.59 -32.60 -13.18
N VAL A 178 -27.32 -32.63 -12.05
CA VAL A 178 -28.78 -32.46 -12.01
C VAL A 178 -29.18 -31.49 -10.91
N LYS A 179 -29.98 -30.48 -11.28
CA LYS A 179 -30.59 -29.52 -10.34
C LYS A 179 -31.98 -30.01 -9.89
N LEU A 180 -32.14 -30.25 -8.59
CA LEU A 180 -33.39 -30.64 -7.94
C LEU A 180 -34.20 -29.38 -7.56
N PRO A 181 -35.40 -29.14 -8.13
CA PRO A 181 -36.23 -27.99 -7.82
C PRO A 181 -37.29 -28.28 -6.74
N ASN A 182 -38.00 -27.22 -6.34
CA ASN A 182 -39.21 -27.26 -5.52
C ASN A 182 -39.02 -27.95 -4.15
N LEU A 183 -37.88 -27.69 -3.51
CA LEU A 183 -37.61 -28.16 -2.15
C LEU A 183 -38.27 -27.25 -1.11
N SER A 184 -38.60 -27.82 0.04
CA SER A 184 -38.97 -27.12 1.27
C SER A 184 -37.70 -26.64 1.99
N PRO A 185 -37.70 -25.47 2.66
CA PRO A 185 -36.60 -25.02 3.52
C PRO A 185 -36.51 -25.85 4.82
N GLU A 186 -35.32 -25.89 5.43
CA GLU A 186 -35.04 -26.56 6.72
C GLU A 186 -35.46 -28.05 6.77
N LYS A 187 -35.38 -28.77 5.65
CA LYS A 187 -35.76 -30.18 5.53
C LYS A 187 -34.59 -31.07 5.14
N LEU A 188 -34.53 -32.24 5.79
CA LEU A 188 -33.69 -33.36 5.37
C LEU A 188 -34.32 -34.02 4.13
N TYR A 189 -33.54 -34.12 3.06
CA TYR A 189 -33.87 -34.85 1.84
C TYR A 189 -32.97 -36.08 1.70
N TYR A 190 -33.59 -37.19 1.31
CA TYR A 190 -32.93 -38.39 0.82
C TYR A 190 -32.87 -38.33 -0.71
N PHE A 191 -31.80 -38.82 -1.32
CA PHE A 191 -31.71 -38.99 -2.76
C PHE A 191 -30.93 -40.25 -3.16
N ARG A 192 -31.18 -40.72 -4.38
CA ARG A 192 -30.33 -41.70 -5.09
C ARG A 192 -30.25 -41.34 -6.57
N ILE A 193 -29.14 -41.69 -7.18
CA ILE A 193 -28.97 -41.61 -8.63
C ILE A 193 -29.51 -42.89 -9.26
N VAL A 194 -30.14 -42.76 -10.42
CA VAL A 194 -30.58 -43.86 -11.28
C VAL A 194 -30.03 -43.60 -12.67
N SER A 195 -29.14 -44.46 -13.16
CA SER A 195 -28.49 -44.32 -14.46
C SER A 195 -28.55 -45.61 -15.26
N SER A 196 -28.53 -45.50 -16.59
CA SER A 196 -28.60 -46.65 -17.51
C SER A 196 -27.63 -46.50 -18.68
N ARG A 197 -27.12 -47.62 -19.19
CA ARG A 197 -26.48 -47.69 -20.52
C ARG A 197 -27.54 -47.82 -21.61
N GLN A 198 -27.19 -47.50 -22.85
CA GLN A 198 -28.11 -47.62 -23.98
C GLN A 198 -28.61 -49.07 -24.12
N ASN A 199 -29.95 -49.23 -24.16
CA ASN A 199 -30.65 -50.52 -24.24
C ASN A 199 -30.36 -51.51 -23.09
N GLN A 200 -29.89 -51.04 -21.92
CA GLN A 200 -29.68 -51.86 -20.73
C GLN A 200 -30.62 -51.44 -19.58
N PRO A 201 -30.87 -52.31 -18.58
CA PRO A 201 -31.54 -51.93 -17.36
C PRO A 201 -30.85 -50.76 -16.65
N ALA A 202 -31.62 -49.99 -15.88
CA ALA A 202 -31.06 -48.95 -15.03
C ALA A 202 -30.52 -49.55 -13.71
N GLU A 203 -29.41 -49.01 -13.22
CA GLU A 203 -28.80 -49.35 -11.94
C GLU A 203 -28.82 -48.13 -11.02
N THR A 204 -28.92 -48.34 -9.70
CA THR A 204 -29.09 -47.25 -8.72
C THR A 204 -27.86 -47.08 -7.85
N SER A 205 -27.51 -45.85 -7.49
CA SER A 205 -26.52 -45.60 -6.44
C SER A 205 -27.04 -46.03 -5.07
N VAL A 206 -26.14 -46.06 -4.08
CA VAL A 206 -26.55 -46.00 -2.67
C VAL A 206 -27.34 -44.73 -2.40
N THR A 207 -28.25 -44.78 -1.43
CA THR A 207 -28.98 -43.60 -0.94
C THR A 207 -28.02 -42.66 -0.19
N LYS A 208 -28.10 -41.37 -0.50
CA LYS A 208 -27.43 -40.27 0.23
C LYS A 208 -28.47 -39.29 0.77
N THR A 209 -28.02 -38.31 1.56
CA THR A 209 -28.86 -37.25 2.12
C THR A 209 -28.21 -35.86 1.98
N PHE A 210 -29.04 -34.82 2.04
CA PHE A 210 -28.65 -33.42 2.26
C PHE A 210 -29.78 -32.70 3.01
N SER A 211 -29.49 -31.55 3.62
CA SER A 211 -30.51 -30.70 4.26
C SER A 211 -30.60 -29.34 3.58
N THR A 212 -31.81 -28.87 3.29
CA THR A 212 -32.02 -27.50 2.81
C THR A 212 -31.84 -26.48 3.92
N ILE A 213 -31.40 -25.28 3.54
CA ILE A 213 -31.20 -24.14 4.45
C ILE A 213 -32.50 -23.35 4.66
N SER A 214 -32.47 -22.36 5.55
CA SER A 214 -33.63 -21.50 5.83
C SER A 214 -33.95 -20.54 4.70
N VAL A 215 -35.20 -20.07 4.64
CA VAL A 215 -35.58 -18.89 3.82
C VAL A 215 -35.06 -17.59 4.45
N LEU A 216 -34.63 -17.63 5.71
CA LEU A 216 -34.02 -16.52 6.44
C LEU A 216 -32.48 -16.47 6.26
N GLU A 217 -31.97 -16.97 5.14
CA GLU A 217 -30.58 -16.70 4.75
C GLU A 217 -30.49 -15.23 4.31
N ASP A 218 -30.04 -14.38 5.23
CA ASP A 218 -29.78 -12.98 4.95
C ASP A 218 -28.67 -12.86 3.89
N ASN A 219 -29.02 -12.24 2.76
CA ASN A 219 -28.14 -11.93 1.63
C ASN A 219 -28.01 -10.40 1.44
N SER A 220 -28.49 -9.59 2.39
CA SER A 220 -28.46 -8.13 2.36
C SER A 220 -27.18 -7.64 3.03
N PRO A 221 -26.22 -7.01 2.33
CA PRO A 221 -25.06 -6.44 2.99
C PRO A 221 -25.45 -5.24 3.85
N PRO A 222 -24.81 -5.06 5.02
CA PRO A 222 -25.07 -3.93 5.90
C PRO A 222 -24.65 -2.59 5.27
N THR A 223 -25.15 -1.50 5.87
CA THR A 223 -24.91 -0.12 5.45
C THR A 223 -23.41 0.20 5.44
N THR A 224 -22.91 0.68 4.30
CA THR A 224 -21.50 1.07 4.13
C THR A 224 -21.09 2.14 5.16
N PRO A 225 -19.95 1.97 5.88
CA PRO A 225 -19.47 2.96 6.85
C PRO A 225 -19.20 4.32 6.22
N ASN A 226 -19.63 5.38 6.91
CA ASN A 226 -19.48 6.77 6.49
C ASN A 226 -18.46 7.52 7.36
N GLY A 227 -17.94 8.65 6.87
CA GLY A 227 -16.97 9.46 7.61
C GLY A 227 -15.66 8.73 7.93
N VAL A 228 -15.21 7.84 7.04
CA VAL A 228 -13.92 7.16 7.15
C VAL A 228 -12.79 8.18 6.96
N ASP A 229 -11.98 8.38 8.00
CA ASP A 229 -10.87 9.33 8.02
C ASP A 229 -9.67 8.77 8.83
N THR A 230 -8.54 9.48 8.78
CA THR A 230 -7.24 9.04 9.29
C THR A 230 -6.52 10.09 10.12
N ALA A 231 -5.89 9.66 11.21
CA ALA A 231 -5.12 10.51 12.10
C ALA A 231 -3.80 9.87 12.54
N LEU A 232 -2.88 10.72 13.01
CA LEU A 232 -1.72 10.29 13.80
C LEU A 232 -2.12 10.25 15.28
N ASN A 233 -1.47 9.39 16.07
CA ASN A 233 -1.78 9.24 17.50
C ASN A 233 -0.69 9.76 18.45
N GLY A 234 0.17 10.68 17.97
CA GLY A 234 1.33 11.16 18.73
C GLY A 234 2.49 10.16 18.79
N GLU A 235 2.42 9.04 18.07
CA GLU A 235 3.51 8.05 17.96
C GLU A 235 3.93 7.91 16.49
N PRO A 236 5.24 7.91 16.16
CA PRO A 236 5.72 7.73 14.79
C PRO A 236 5.51 6.28 14.32
N GLY A 237 5.37 6.08 13.01
CA GLY A 237 5.19 4.73 12.44
C GLY A 237 3.86 4.04 12.77
N LYS A 238 2.81 4.81 13.08
CA LYS A 238 1.44 4.30 13.26
C LYS A 238 0.43 5.19 12.51
N ALA A 239 -0.68 4.59 12.09
CA ALA A 239 -1.84 5.30 11.55
C ALA A 239 -3.11 4.90 12.32
N VAL A 240 -3.96 5.86 12.63
CA VAL A 240 -5.31 5.62 13.14
C VAL A 240 -6.29 5.74 11.99
N VAL A 241 -7.21 4.78 11.87
CA VAL A 241 -8.39 4.85 11.00
C VAL A 241 -9.61 4.91 11.92
N PHE A 242 -10.55 5.81 11.64
CA PHE A 242 -11.80 5.94 12.39
C PHE A 242 -12.97 6.24 11.43
N TRP A 243 -14.19 5.93 11.86
CA TRP A 243 -15.40 6.06 11.04
C TRP A 243 -16.65 6.35 11.89
N SER A 244 -17.77 6.65 11.24
CA SER A 244 -19.06 6.82 11.90
C SER A 244 -19.69 5.45 12.20
N PRO A 245 -20.33 5.25 13.36
CA PRO A 245 -21.01 3.99 13.69
C PRO A 245 -22.10 3.63 12.68
N VAL A 246 -22.19 2.34 12.34
CA VAL A 246 -23.32 1.75 11.61
C VAL A 246 -24.29 1.15 12.65
N PHE A 247 -25.59 1.39 12.46
CA PHE A 247 -26.60 1.11 13.49
C PHE A 247 -27.40 -0.18 13.26
N ASP A 248 -27.24 -0.80 12.09
CA ASP A 248 -27.97 -1.99 11.61
C ASP A 248 -27.97 -3.12 12.64
N SER A 249 -29.11 -3.79 12.80
CA SER A 249 -29.43 -4.73 13.90
C SER A 249 -28.49 -5.92 14.01
N ASP A 250 -28.15 -6.44 12.85
CA ASP A 250 -27.40 -7.64 12.47
C ASP A 250 -25.88 -7.38 12.40
N LEU A 251 -25.44 -6.11 12.35
CA LEU A 251 -24.04 -5.72 12.26
C LEU A 251 -23.16 -6.43 13.30
N LYS A 252 -22.19 -7.22 12.80
CA LYS A 252 -21.19 -7.97 13.57
C LYS A 252 -19.94 -7.12 13.82
N GLY A 253 -19.58 -6.28 12.86
CA GLY A 253 -18.44 -5.39 12.95
C GLY A 253 -18.01 -4.82 11.60
N TYR A 254 -16.71 -4.54 11.48
CA TYR A 254 -16.12 -3.87 10.34
C TYR A 254 -14.82 -4.57 9.90
N LYS A 255 -14.45 -4.47 8.62
CA LYS A 255 -13.11 -4.84 8.13
C LYS A 255 -12.37 -3.60 7.64
N ILE A 256 -11.06 -3.55 7.90
CA ILE A 256 -10.18 -2.46 7.44
C ILE A 256 -9.40 -2.92 6.22
N TYR A 257 -9.30 -2.05 5.23
CA TYR A 257 -8.57 -2.27 3.99
C TYR A 257 -7.58 -1.14 3.74
N ARG A 258 -6.40 -1.47 3.20
CA ARG A 258 -5.31 -0.52 2.93
C ARG A 258 -4.81 -0.64 1.49
N SER A 259 -4.39 0.48 0.90
CA SER A 259 -3.61 0.50 -0.34
C SER A 259 -2.54 1.60 -0.29
N GLU A 260 -1.47 1.45 -1.07
CA GLU A 260 -0.47 2.50 -1.32
C GLU A 260 -0.87 3.42 -2.48
N TYR A 261 -2.04 3.19 -3.11
CA TYR A 261 -2.53 3.96 -4.26
C TYR A 261 -4.02 4.28 -4.09
N LYS A 262 -4.41 5.55 -4.29
CA LYS A 262 -5.80 6.02 -4.08
C LYS A 262 -6.86 5.18 -4.80
N ASN A 263 -6.56 4.79 -6.04
CA ASN A 263 -7.43 4.03 -6.94
C ASN A 263 -6.89 2.62 -7.23
N GLY A 264 -5.93 2.12 -6.44
CA GLY A 264 -5.37 0.78 -6.63
C GLY A 264 -6.22 -0.32 -5.99
N SER A 265 -5.72 -1.56 -6.05
CA SER A 265 -6.28 -2.66 -5.27
C SER A 265 -6.08 -2.42 -3.77
N TYR A 266 -7.12 -2.66 -2.98
CA TYR A 266 -7.10 -2.53 -1.52
C TYR A 266 -7.04 -3.94 -0.89
N GLN A 267 -6.12 -4.15 0.05
CA GLN A 267 -5.94 -5.42 0.76
C GLN A 267 -6.49 -5.32 2.18
N SER A 268 -7.18 -6.38 2.65
CA SER A 268 -7.69 -6.44 4.03
C SER A 268 -6.54 -6.57 5.03
N LEU A 269 -6.61 -5.85 6.14
CA LEU A 269 -5.65 -5.94 7.24
C LEU A 269 -6.01 -7.13 8.14
N GLU A 270 -5.08 -8.10 8.23
CA GLU A 270 -5.14 -9.28 9.12
C GLU A 270 -6.38 -10.18 8.94
N ASN A 271 -7.25 -9.92 7.95
CA ASN A 271 -8.59 -10.51 7.81
C ASN A 271 -9.46 -10.38 9.09
N ARG A 272 -9.16 -9.36 9.90
CA ARG A 272 -9.67 -9.19 11.27
C ARG A 272 -10.94 -8.34 11.28
N ILE A 273 -12.00 -8.88 11.87
CA ILE A 273 -13.22 -8.11 12.16
C ILE A 273 -12.97 -7.25 13.39
N ILE A 274 -13.20 -5.94 13.27
CA ILE A 274 -13.26 -4.97 14.36
C ILE A 274 -14.70 -4.94 14.88
N PRO A 275 -14.97 -5.17 16.18
CA PRO A 275 -16.33 -5.34 16.67
C PRO A 275 -17.16 -4.06 16.62
N LYS A 276 -18.49 -4.20 16.52
CA LYS A 276 -19.46 -3.11 16.70
C LYS A 276 -19.24 -2.40 18.06
N GLY A 277 -19.19 -1.08 18.07
CA GLY A 277 -18.80 -0.29 19.26
C GLY A 277 -17.29 -0.04 19.39
N GLN A 278 -16.48 -0.44 18.40
CA GLN A 278 -15.08 -0.06 18.25
C GLN A 278 -14.82 0.57 16.87
N GLU A 279 -15.41 1.75 16.63
CA GLU A 279 -15.33 2.50 15.36
C GLU A 279 -13.95 3.18 15.11
N ARG A 280 -12.87 2.52 15.57
CA ARG A 280 -11.48 2.96 15.44
C ARG A 280 -10.53 1.75 15.40
N TYR A 281 -9.56 1.81 14.50
CA TYR A 281 -8.44 0.87 14.39
C TYR A 281 -7.10 1.64 14.39
N THR A 282 -6.04 1.00 14.85
CA THR A 282 -4.67 1.54 14.77
C THR A 282 -3.81 0.55 14.00
N ASP A 283 -3.37 0.94 12.80
CA ASP A 283 -2.43 0.20 11.99
C ASP A 283 -0.99 0.51 12.45
N SER A 284 -0.33 -0.48 13.03
CA SER A 284 1.09 -0.43 13.42
C SER A 284 2.00 -1.23 12.48
N THR A 285 1.52 -1.57 11.28
CA THR A 285 2.27 -2.26 10.23
C THR A 285 2.67 -1.34 9.08
N VAL A 286 2.42 -0.03 9.24
CA VAL A 286 2.77 1.01 8.27
C VAL A 286 4.28 1.32 8.27
N ILE A 287 4.81 1.65 7.10
CA ILE A 287 6.22 2.02 6.94
C ILE A 287 6.34 3.57 6.90
N PRO A 288 7.17 4.21 7.74
CA PRO A 288 7.44 5.64 7.66
C PRO A 288 7.90 6.10 6.27
N GLY A 289 7.54 7.32 5.89
CA GLY A 289 7.76 7.88 4.56
C GLY A 289 6.78 7.38 3.48
N LYS A 290 6.05 6.27 3.69
CA LYS A 290 4.99 5.87 2.77
C LYS A 290 3.70 6.68 2.95
N LYS A 291 2.88 6.70 1.90
CA LYS A 291 1.52 7.22 1.91
C LYS A 291 0.54 6.07 1.75
N TYR A 292 -0.47 6.01 2.61
CA TYR A 292 -1.49 4.96 2.61
C TYR A 292 -2.88 5.56 2.52
N TYR A 293 -3.77 4.82 1.84
CA TYR A 293 -5.20 5.10 1.73
C TYR A 293 -5.96 3.96 2.39
N TYR A 294 -7.03 4.29 3.14
CA TYR A 294 -7.80 3.32 3.89
C TYR A 294 -9.27 3.29 3.47
N ARG A 295 -9.85 2.10 3.52
CA ARG A 295 -11.28 1.86 3.31
C ARG A 295 -11.81 0.94 4.41
N VAL A 296 -13.09 1.09 4.71
CA VAL A 296 -13.78 0.34 5.76
C VAL A 296 -15.08 -0.20 5.18
N THR A 297 -15.34 -1.48 5.41
CA THR A 297 -16.61 -2.14 5.13
C THR A 297 -17.25 -2.57 6.44
N SER A 298 -18.58 -2.64 6.47
CA SER A 298 -19.34 -3.31 7.53
C SER A 298 -19.59 -4.77 7.14
N ILE A 299 -19.69 -5.65 8.14
CA ILE A 299 -20.03 -7.07 7.98
C ILE A 299 -21.09 -7.46 9.01
N ASP A 300 -22.10 -8.19 8.57
CA ASP A 300 -23.23 -8.65 9.40
C ASP A 300 -22.96 -10.02 10.06
N GLN A 301 -23.96 -10.54 10.78
CA GLN A 301 -23.89 -11.84 11.45
C GLN A 301 -23.87 -13.06 10.50
N ALA A 302 -24.58 -13.00 9.37
CA ALA A 302 -24.61 -14.05 8.34
C ALA A 302 -23.29 -14.14 7.56
N GLY A 303 -22.63 -13.01 7.34
CA GLY A 303 -21.34 -12.87 6.67
C GLY A 303 -21.33 -11.97 5.45
N ASN A 304 -22.44 -11.29 5.10
CA ASN A 304 -22.42 -10.37 3.96
C ASN A 304 -21.63 -9.10 4.31
N GLU A 305 -21.01 -8.52 3.29
CA GLU A 305 -20.08 -7.39 3.45
C GLU A 305 -20.50 -6.22 2.57
N SER A 306 -20.44 -5.01 3.13
CA SER A 306 -20.80 -3.78 2.44
C SER A 306 -19.86 -3.46 1.28
N GLY A 307 -20.33 -2.63 0.36
CA GLY A 307 -19.43 -1.91 -0.55
C GLY A 307 -18.44 -1.03 0.22
N PHE A 308 -17.36 -0.62 -0.46
CA PHE A 308 -16.41 0.34 0.10
C PHE A 308 -17.01 1.75 0.23
N ASN A 309 -16.59 2.48 1.25
CA ASN A 309 -16.75 3.93 1.36
C ASN A 309 -16.20 4.65 0.10
N SER A 310 -16.92 5.69 -0.34
CA SER A 310 -16.60 6.46 -1.56
C SER A 310 -15.35 7.34 -1.42
N ASN A 311 -15.12 7.89 -0.23
CA ASN A 311 -14.05 8.84 0.06
C ASN A 311 -12.99 8.19 0.96
N SER A 312 -11.73 8.32 0.57
CA SER A 312 -10.56 7.98 1.40
C SER A 312 -9.48 9.04 1.20
N GLU A 313 -9.15 9.79 2.25
CA GLU A 313 -7.95 10.62 2.27
C GLU A 313 -6.70 9.73 2.37
N GLY A 314 -5.53 10.29 2.06
CA GLY A 314 -4.26 9.56 2.02
C GLY A 314 -3.27 10.12 3.01
N ILE A 315 -2.98 9.37 4.07
CA ILE A 315 -2.08 9.77 5.15
C ILE A 315 -0.61 9.42 4.82
N VAL A 316 0.30 10.39 4.96
CA VAL A 316 1.74 10.15 4.93
C VAL A 316 2.21 9.82 6.35
N ILE A 317 3.03 8.78 6.49
CA ILE A 317 3.44 8.27 7.80
C ILE A 317 4.75 8.93 8.24
N PRO A 318 4.78 9.71 9.33
CA PRO A 318 6.00 10.32 9.84
C PRO A 318 6.91 9.31 10.55
N GLY A 319 8.18 9.68 10.70
CA GLY A 319 9.21 8.94 11.41
C GLY A 319 10.43 8.61 10.57
N ARG A 320 11.08 7.48 10.89
CA ARG A 320 12.39 7.09 10.37
C ARG A 320 12.27 6.23 9.11
N VAL A 321 12.71 6.77 7.98
CA VAL A 321 12.89 6.04 6.71
C VAL A 321 14.24 5.31 6.76
N ILE A 322 14.19 3.97 6.70
CA ILE A 322 15.33 3.06 6.89
C ILE A 322 15.64 2.18 5.67
N SER A 323 14.98 2.45 4.54
CA SER A 323 15.12 1.74 3.27
C SER A 323 14.78 2.69 2.10
N GLU A 324 14.81 2.22 0.85
CA GLU A 324 14.38 3.04 -0.29
C GLU A 324 12.85 3.20 -0.33
N ILE A 325 12.40 4.46 -0.34
CA ILE A 325 11.01 4.89 -0.55
C ILE A 325 10.99 5.84 -1.74
N ARG A 326 9.97 5.72 -2.60
CA ARG A 326 9.73 6.64 -3.72
C ARG A 326 8.41 7.41 -3.52
N TRP A 327 8.46 8.72 -3.64
CA TRP A 327 7.29 9.58 -3.78
C TRP A 327 6.99 9.82 -5.25
N THR A 328 5.75 9.54 -5.68
CA THR A 328 5.36 9.52 -7.09
C THR A 328 4.32 10.58 -7.42
N VAL A 329 4.35 11.12 -8.64
CA VAL A 329 3.41 12.16 -9.07
C VAL A 329 1.94 11.70 -8.99
N ALA A 330 1.68 10.40 -9.16
CA ALA A 330 0.35 9.79 -9.06
C ALA A 330 -0.25 9.81 -7.64
N ASN A 331 0.57 9.92 -6.60
CA ASN A 331 0.15 10.01 -5.20
C ASN A 331 0.26 11.45 -4.62
N SER A 332 0.74 12.41 -5.42
CA SER A 332 0.84 13.84 -5.10
C SER A 332 -0.55 14.46 -4.82
N PRO A 333 -0.69 15.43 -3.89
CA PRO A 333 0.34 15.95 -2.98
C PRO A 333 0.60 15.00 -1.79
N TYR A 334 1.84 14.97 -1.31
CA TYR A 334 2.22 14.35 -0.04
C TYR A 334 2.03 15.39 1.07
N ILE A 335 1.03 15.21 1.94
CA ILE A 335 0.79 16.11 3.07
C ILE A 335 1.54 15.56 4.29
N LEU A 336 2.55 16.28 4.76
CA LEU A 336 3.31 15.94 5.96
C LEU A 336 2.64 16.58 7.18
N LYS A 337 2.31 15.74 8.16
CA LYS A 337 1.75 16.11 9.48
C LYS A 337 2.71 15.83 10.64
N GLY A 338 3.94 15.45 10.32
CA GLY A 338 5.05 15.21 11.24
C GLY A 338 6.32 14.84 10.48
N ASP A 339 7.42 14.68 11.21
CA ASP A 339 8.77 14.62 10.64
C ASP A 339 9.02 13.46 9.67
N ILE A 340 9.93 13.70 8.72
CA ILE A 340 10.54 12.65 7.88
C ILE A 340 12.04 12.63 8.16
N THR A 341 12.52 11.58 8.83
CA THR A 341 13.95 11.34 9.06
C THR A 341 14.46 10.27 8.09
N VAL A 342 15.11 10.67 7.00
CA VAL A 342 15.83 9.77 6.09
C VAL A 342 17.17 9.40 6.73
N THR A 343 17.18 8.25 7.41
CA THR A 343 18.35 7.73 8.12
C THR A 343 19.48 7.34 7.17
N GLU A 344 20.66 7.06 7.71
CA GLU A 344 21.86 6.63 6.96
C GLU A 344 21.67 5.38 6.07
N PHE A 345 20.63 4.58 6.31
CA PHE A 345 20.23 3.42 5.50
C PHE A 345 19.06 3.70 4.54
N GLY A 346 18.39 4.84 4.72
CA GLY A 346 17.23 5.25 3.94
C GLY A 346 17.60 6.01 2.66
N ILE A 347 16.77 5.85 1.64
CA ILE A 347 16.81 6.63 0.40
C ILE A 347 15.40 7.16 0.14
N LEU A 348 15.25 8.49 0.07
CA LEU A 348 14.00 9.12 -0.36
C LEU A 348 14.16 9.57 -1.82
N ARG A 349 13.60 8.79 -2.74
CA ARG A 349 13.46 9.21 -4.14
C ARG A 349 12.17 10.00 -4.33
N ILE A 350 12.23 11.05 -5.14
CA ILE A 350 11.06 11.87 -5.47
C ILE A 350 10.98 12.02 -6.99
N ASP A 351 9.84 11.65 -7.57
CA ASP A 351 9.58 11.81 -9.00
C ASP A 351 9.36 13.29 -9.36
N ASP A 352 9.57 13.64 -10.63
CA ASP A 352 9.30 14.99 -11.13
C ASP A 352 7.82 15.39 -10.95
N GLY A 353 7.56 16.68 -10.71
CA GLY A 353 6.23 17.24 -10.50
C GLY A 353 5.56 16.89 -9.17
N VAL A 354 6.22 16.14 -8.27
CA VAL A 354 5.69 15.84 -6.94
C VAL A 354 5.58 17.10 -6.08
N LYS A 355 4.43 17.26 -5.41
CA LYS A 355 4.19 18.30 -4.42
C LYS A 355 4.21 17.70 -3.03
N VAL A 356 4.93 18.34 -2.14
CA VAL A 356 5.04 18.05 -0.72
C VAL A 356 4.53 19.28 0.01
N LEU A 357 3.46 19.12 0.80
CA LEU A 357 2.80 20.18 1.54
C LEU A 357 2.98 19.92 3.03
N ILE A 358 3.51 20.89 3.76
CA ILE A 358 3.93 20.71 5.15
C ILE A 358 3.01 21.51 6.08
N ASP A 359 2.34 20.82 7.01
CA ASP A 359 1.51 21.46 8.05
C ASP A 359 2.39 22.30 9.02
N THR A 360 1.81 23.32 9.65
CA THR A 360 2.57 24.30 10.47
C THR A 360 2.90 23.84 11.89
N THR A 361 2.56 22.60 12.24
CA THR A 361 2.70 22.00 13.57
C THR A 361 2.99 20.52 13.41
N ASP A 362 4.01 20.00 14.11
CA ASP A 362 4.21 18.55 14.17
C ASP A 362 3.17 17.88 15.09
N ALA A 363 2.42 16.92 14.57
CA ALA A 363 1.46 16.13 15.35
C ALA A 363 2.09 15.00 16.18
N VAL A 364 3.40 14.76 16.04
CA VAL A 364 4.17 13.75 16.79
C VAL A 364 5.05 14.38 17.88
N ASN A 365 5.43 15.65 17.72
CA ASN A 365 6.28 16.45 18.61
C ASN A 365 7.70 15.85 18.77
N THR A 366 8.36 15.56 17.65
CA THR A 366 9.68 14.93 17.57
C THR A 366 10.77 15.88 17.06
N GLY A 367 11.68 15.41 16.19
CA GLY A 367 12.64 16.24 15.49
C GLY A 367 13.71 16.94 16.34
N ILE A 368 14.26 18.01 15.77
CA ILE A 368 15.18 18.98 16.38
C ILE A 368 14.36 20.12 17.01
N ASN A 369 13.24 20.49 16.39
CA ASN A 369 12.27 21.46 16.87
C ASN A 369 10.87 20.83 17.01
N PRO A 370 10.42 20.44 18.22
CA PRO A 370 9.17 19.68 18.41
C PRO A 370 7.90 20.44 18.03
N ASP A 371 7.96 21.76 17.83
CA ASP A 371 6.84 22.55 17.34
C ASP A 371 6.67 22.49 15.81
N LYS A 372 7.68 22.03 15.03
CA LYS A 372 7.74 22.20 13.57
C LYS A 372 8.24 20.98 12.82
N ILE A 373 7.52 20.64 11.75
CA ILE A 373 7.85 19.54 10.85
C ILE A 373 9.19 19.76 10.13
N GLU A 374 10.01 18.72 10.15
CA GLU A 374 11.35 18.65 9.55
C GLU A 374 11.49 17.53 8.50
N ILE A 375 12.30 17.79 7.48
CA ILE A 375 12.80 16.76 6.55
C ILE A 375 14.31 16.63 6.79
N THR A 376 14.70 15.72 7.69
CA THR A 376 16.09 15.51 8.09
C THR A 376 16.69 14.32 7.34
N VAL A 377 17.88 14.46 6.76
CA VAL A 377 18.52 13.49 5.87
C VAL A 377 19.97 13.24 6.29
N SER A 378 20.26 12.03 6.77
CA SER A 378 21.63 11.48 6.91
C SER A 378 21.90 10.31 5.96
N GLY A 379 20.87 9.82 5.26
CA GLY A 379 20.99 8.97 4.07
C GLY A 379 21.03 9.80 2.78
N SER A 380 20.18 9.43 1.84
CA SER A 380 20.08 10.07 0.52
C SER A 380 18.68 10.63 0.25
N ILE A 381 18.59 11.89 -0.17
CA ILE A 381 17.43 12.46 -0.87
C ILE A 381 17.79 12.69 -2.34
N ILE A 382 16.96 12.16 -3.25
CA ILE A 382 17.25 12.12 -4.69
C ILE A 382 15.98 12.52 -5.46
N THR A 383 15.99 13.70 -6.08
CA THR A 383 14.97 14.11 -7.04
C THR A 383 15.26 13.56 -8.44
N SER A 384 14.22 13.12 -9.14
CA SER A 384 14.32 12.67 -10.53
C SER A 384 14.37 13.87 -11.48
N SER A 385 15.25 13.82 -12.48
CA SER A 385 15.33 14.89 -13.49
C SER A 385 14.09 14.89 -14.40
N GLY A 386 13.57 16.09 -14.67
CA GLY A 386 12.36 16.29 -15.46
C GLY A 386 12.00 17.78 -15.66
N PRO A 387 11.01 18.08 -16.53
CA PRO A 387 10.65 19.44 -16.91
C PRO A 387 9.67 20.15 -15.96
N ALA A 388 9.01 19.44 -15.04
CA ALA A 388 8.22 20.08 -13.98
C ALA A 388 9.16 20.49 -12.82
N LYS A 389 8.61 20.70 -11.62
CA LYS A 389 9.41 20.93 -10.40
C LYS A 389 8.88 20.06 -9.27
N VAL A 390 9.79 19.56 -8.43
CA VAL A 390 9.44 19.08 -7.09
C VAL A 390 9.22 20.29 -6.20
N ILE A 391 8.07 20.36 -5.52
CA ILE A 391 7.68 21.53 -4.71
C ILE A 391 7.54 21.13 -3.24
N PHE A 392 8.23 21.83 -2.36
CA PHE A 392 8.07 21.78 -0.90
C PHE A 392 7.54 23.14 -0.42
N ALA A 393 6.32 23.19 0.14
CA ALA A 393 5.67 24.43 0.56
C ALA A 393 4.82 24.20 1.81
N SER A 394 4.42 25.28 2.51
CA SER A 394 3.43 25.10 3.58
C SER A 394 2.07 24.64 3.01
N ASN A 395 1.37 23.79 3.76
CA ASN A 395 -0.01 23.40 3.46
C ASN A 395 -1.03 24.52 3.81
N THR A 396 -0.58 25.63 4.40
CA THR A 396 -1.45 26.75 4.81
C THR A 396 -1.59 27.83 3.72
N PRO A 397 -2.79 28.40 3.49
CA PRO A 397 -2.96 29.53 2.57
C PRO A 397 -2.29 30.81 3.09
N ASN A 398 -1.59 31.54 2.21
CA ASN A 398 -0.84 32.77 2.52
C ASN A 398 0.15 32.60 3.71
N PRO A 399 1.08 31.63 3.61
CA PRO A 399 1.96 31.26 4.72
C PRO A 399 2.96 32.37 5.08
N ASN A 400 3.29 32.45 6.37
CA ASN A 400 4.38 33.28 6.85
C ASN A 400 5.74 32.61 6.58
N LYS A 401 6.81 33.38 6.69
CA LYS A 401 8.15 32.79 6.87
C LYS A 401 8.15 31.87 8.09
N SER A 402 8.94 30.80 8.06
CA SER A 402 9.12 29.90 9.21
C SER A 402 7.84 29.13 9.59
N SER A 403 6.93 28.90 8.64
CA SER A 403 5.75 28.04 8.79
C SER A 403 6.11 26.57 9.05
N TRP A 404 7.25 26.09 8.55
CA TRP A 404 7.84 24.78 8.86
C TRP A 404 9.36 24.95 8.99
N GLN A 405 10.10 23.92 9.42
CA GLN A 405 11.52 24.12 9.74
C GLN A 405 12.41 24.19 8.49
N GLY A 406 12.41 23.15 7.65
CA GLY A 406 13.25 23.08 6.46
C GLY A 406 13.62 21.68 5.99
N ILE A 407 14.42 21.61 4.92
CA ILE A 407 15.16 20.40 4.53
C ILE A 407 16.57 20.48 5.11
N ILE A 408 16.94 19.53 5.95
CA ILE A 408 18.21 19.50 6.69
C ILE A 408 18.98 18.23 6.30
N ILE A 409 19.99 18.37 5.45
CA ILE A 409 20.97 17.33 5.15
C ILE A 409 22.09 17.44 6.19
N ASP A 410 22.25 16.45 7.07
CA ASP A 410 23.23 16.46 8.16
C ASP A 410 23.95 15.11 8.27
N ASN A 411 25.28 15.17 8.35
CA ASN A 411 26.17 14.01 8.46
C ASN A 411 26.03 13.01 7.28
N SER A 412 25.60 13.47 6.10
CA SER A 412 25.41 12.61 4.90
C SER A 412 26.73 12.37 4.14
N ARG A 413 27.85 12.21 4.86
CA ARG A 413 29.17 11.98 4.26
C ARG A 413 29.13 10.69 3.43
N THR A 414 29.74 10.73 2.24
CA THR A 414 29.71 9.68 1.20
C THR A 414 28.33 9.29 0.64
N LYS A 415 27.25 10.02 0.98
CA LYS A 415 25.91 9.78 0.43
C LYS A 415 25.69 10.57 -0.86
N GLU A 416 24.99 9.95 -1.80
CA GLU A 416 24.47 10.60 -2.99
C GLU A 416 23.23 11.41 -2.61
N ASN A 417 23.35 12.73 -2.58
CA ASN A 417 22.22 13.66 -2.41
C ASN A 417 22.11 14.50 -3.69
N ILE A 418 20.93 14.46 -4.31
CA ILE A 418 20.66 15.10 -5.60
C ILE A 418 19.36 15.89 -5.45
N LEU A 419 19.48 17.22 -5.43
CA LEU A 419 18.37 18.15 -5.38
C LEU A 419 18.44 19.07 -6.61
N GLU A 420 17.72 18.68 -7.65
CA GLU A 420 17.69 19.36 -8.94
C GLU A 420 16.29 19.85 -9.30
N ASN A 421 16.22 21.07 -9.84
CA ASN A 421 14.98 21.69 -10.35
C ASN A 421 13.82 21.72 -9.32
N ILE A 422 14.13 21.96 -8.05
CA ILE A 422 13.14 22.03 -6.96
C ILE A 422 12.67 23.46 -6.67
N THR A 423 11.56 23.56 -5.94
CA THR A 423 11.14 24.79 -5.26
C THR A 423 10.88 24.49 -3.78
N ILE A 424 11.42 25.32 -2.90
CA ILE A 424 11.18 25.30 -1.45
C ILE A 424 10.59 26.66 -1.04
N SER A 425 9.52 26.66 -0.24
CA SER A 425 8.98 27.91 0.31
C SER A 425 8.60 27.83 1.78
N ASP A 426 8.57 29.01 2.43
CA ASP A 426 7.90 29.24 3.72
C ASP A 426 8.58 28.61 4.95
N ALA A 427 9.81 28.13 4.79
CA ALA A 427 10.58 27.46 5.85
C ALA A 427 11.30 28.43 6.81
N THR A 428 11.85 27.93 7.92
CA THR A 428 12.84 28.66 8.72
C THR A 428 14.15 28.75 7.95
N GLU A 429 14.68 27.60 7.54
CA GLU A 429 15.90 27.43 6.77
C GLU A 429 15.52 26.58 5.55
N GLY A 430 15.53 27.15 4.33
CA GLY A 430 14.96 26.46 3.15
C GLY A 430 15.65 25.13 2.84
N LEU A 431 16.94 25.21 2.49
CA LEU A 431 17.83 24.06 2.39
C LEU A 431 19.05 24.29 3.28
N LYS A 432 19.34 23.33 4.15
CA LYS A 432 20.50 23.32 5.04
C LYS A 432 21.36 22.09 4.76
N ILE A 433 22.63 22.31 4.43
CA ILE A 433 23.65 21.28 4.27
C ILE A 433 24.62 21.41 5.44
N LYS A 434 24.84 20.33 6.18
CA LYS A 434 25.65 20.32 7.39
C LYS A 434 26.50 19.05 7.49
N ASN A 435 27.73 19.18 7.99
CA ASN A 435 28.65 18.06 8.22
C ASN A 435 28.82 17.10 7.02
N SER A 436 28.74 17.59 5.78
CA SER A 436 28.61 16.75 4.57
C SER A 436 29.69 17.09 3.52
N ASP A 437 30.07 16.13 2.68
CA ASP A 437 31.25 16.24 1.80
C ASP A 437 30.94 16.10 0.29
N SER A 438 29.66 15.99 -0.09
CA SER A 438 29.23 15.70 -1.45
C SER A 438 27.75 16.02 -1.71
N GLY A 439 27.40 16.25 -2.97
CA GLY A 439 26.03 16.29 -3.47
C GLY A 439 25.89 17.12 -4.75
N VAL A 440 24.75 17.02 -5.42
CA VAL A 440 24.39 17.79 -6.62
C VAL A 440 23.22 18.71 -6.28
N TYR A 441 23.44 20.01 -6.37
CA TYR A 441 22.48 21.04 -5.96
C TYR A 441 22.32 22.06 -7.09
N SER A 442 21.27 21.93 -7.91
CA SER A 442 21.16 22.67 -9.17
C SER A 442 19.74 23.17 -9.48
N GLY A 443 19.60 24.43 -9.91
CA GLY A 443 18.30 25.00 -10.31
C GLY A 443 17.28 25.11 -9.17
N ILE A 444 17.78 25.15 -7.93
CA ILE A 444 16.99 25.20 -6.69
C ILE A 444 16.38 26.61 -6.53
N GLU A 445 15.06 26.69 -6.36
CA GLU A 445 14.37 27.95 -6.06
C GLU A 445 13.90 27.97 -4.61
N ILE A 446 14.24 29.01 -3.84
CA ILE A 446 13.90 29.12 -2.41
C ILE A 446 13.29 30.49 -2.12
N GLN A 447 12.06 30.54 -1.61
CA GLN A 447 11.36 31.81 -1.38
C GLN A 447 10.65 31.88 -0.02
N ASN A 448 10.46 33.09 0.50
CA ASN A 448 9.70 33.33 1.73
C ASN A 448 10.23 32.56 2.97
N CYS A 449 11.55 32.36 3.07
CA CYS A 449 12.19 31.75 4.26
C CYS A 449 12.83 32.82 5.17
N ASN A 450 13.27 32.45 6.38
CA ASN A 450 14.17 33.33 7.15
C ASN A 450 15.58 33.27 6.55
N LYS A 451 16.15 32.07 6.38
CA LYS A 451 17.37 31.81 5.60
C LYS A 451 17.00 30.95 4.40
N ALA A 452 17.45 31.29 3.20
CA ALA A 452 17.13 30.49 2.01
C ALA A 452 18.03 29.23 1.95
N PHE A 453 19.34 29.44 1.85
CA PHE A 453 20.35 28.39 1.83
C PHE A 453 21.30 28.54 3.02
N VAL A 454 21.64 27.43 3.66
CA VAL A 454 22.64 27.37 4.75
C VAL A 454 23.61 26.23 4.46
N CYS A 455 24.91 26.49 4.48
CA CYS A 455 25.93 25.45 4.44
C CYS A 455 26.89 25.60 5.62
N GLN A 456 27.06 24.53 6.40
CA GLN A 456 27.82 24.55 7.65
C GLN A 456 28.77 23.35 7.77
N SER A 457 30.03 23.59 8.14
CA SER A 457 31.01 22.55 8.49
C SER A 457 31.12 21.42 7.44
N SER A 458 30.98 21.79 6.17
CA SER A 458 30.87 20.89 5.01
C SER A 458 32.01 21.12 4.02
N THR A 459 32.26 20.14 3.15
CA THR A 459 33.41 20.09 2.24
C THR A 459 32.97 19.92 0.79
N ASN A 460 33.65 20.54 -0.18
CA ASN A 460 33.43 20.33 -1.62
C ASN A 460 31.97 20.52 -2.10
N ILE A 461 31.21 21.37 -1.41
CA ILE A 461 29.81 21.64 -1.76
C ILE A 461 29.77 22.63 -2.93
N SER A 462 29.10 22.25 -4.02
CA SER A 462 28.86 23.12 -5.16
C SER A 462 27.36 23.30 -5.39
N VAL A 463 26.93 24.55 -5.59
CA VAL A 463 25.53 24.91 -5.84
C VAL A 463 25.45 25.78 -7.09
N ASN A 464 24.69 25.34 -8.10
CA ASN A 464 24.53 26.10 -9.34
C ASN A 464 23.09 26.59 -9.54
N ASN A 465 22.91 27.79 -10.11
CA ASN A 465 21.60 28.33 -10.47
C ASN A 465 20.59 28.32 -9.29
N LEU A 466 21.07 28.60 -8.07
CA LEU A 466 20.24 28.82 -6.88
C LEU A 466 19.51 30.16 -7.04
N ARG A 467 18.20 30.17 -6.79
CA ARG A 467 17.35 31.37 -6.92
C ARG A 467 16.65 31.65 -5.60
N THR A 468 17.09 32.68 -4.86
CA THR A 468 16.51 33.03 -3.56
C THR A 468 15.66 34.30 -3.65
N LYS A 469 14.46 34.31 -3.06
CA LYS A 469 13.53 35.45 -3.18
C LYS A 469 12.81 35.81 -1.88
N ARG A 470 12.94 37.06 -1.44
CA ARG A 470 12.36 37.62 -0.20
C ARG A 470 12.79 36.92 1.09
N CYS A 471 13.81 36.06 1.05
CA CYS A 471 14.39 35.45 2.24
C CYS A 471 15.25 36.48 2.98
N SER A 472 15.22 36.52 4.32
CA SER A 472 15.95 37.58 5.06
C SER A 472 17.47 37.45 4.86
N VAL A 473 17.99 36.21 4.94
CA VAL A 473 19.32 35.86 4.44
C VAL A 473 19.17 35.00 3.19
N GLY A 474 19.90 35.33 2.11
CA GLY A 474 19.92 34.54 0.88
C GLY A 474 20.72 33.25 1.04
N ALA A 475 22.03 33.36 1.24
CA ALA A 475 22.92 32.26 1.61
C ALA A 475 23.70 32.55 2.91
N GLU A 476 23.92 31.52 3.73
CA GLU A 476 24.77 31.58 4.92
C GLU A 476 25.80 30.44 4.90
N LEU A 477 27.09 30.77 4.88
CA LEU A 477 28.19 29.82 4.68
C LEU A 477 29.15 29.86 5.88
N LEU A 478 29.13 28.84 6.73
CA LEU A 478 29.81 28.81 8.03
C LEU A 478 30.83 27.67 8.15
N ASN A 479 32.11 27.99 8.33
CA ASN A 479 33.18 27.01 8.63
C ASN A 479 33.30 25.86 7.60
N ASN A 480 32.99 26.11 6.31
CA ASN A 480 33.13 25.12 5.25
C ASN A 480 34.56 25.07 4.69
N THR A 481 34.86 24.06 3.87
CA THR A 481 36.08 23.98 3.06
C THR A 481 35.72 23.76 1.59
N ASP A 482 36.35 24.53 0.70
CA ASP A 482 36.18 24.47 -0.76
C ASP A 482 34.69 24.50 -1.20
N ILE A 483 33.98 25.56 -0.81
CA ILE A 483 32.57 25.77 -1.18
C ILE A 483 32.42 26.66 -2.42
N SER A 484 31.47 26.33 -3.31
CA SER A 484 31.20 27.11 -4.52
C SER A 484 29.71 27.40 -4.74
N ILE A 485 29.42 28.63 -5.16
CA ILE A 485 28.09 29.03 -5.65
C ILE A 485 28.25 29.72 -7.01
N SER A 486 27.58 29.20 -8.03
CA SER A 486 27.66 29.68 -9.41
C SER A 486 26.28 29.99 -10.01
N GLU A 487 26.26 30.89 -11.00
CA GLU A 487 25.08 31.24 -11.83
C GLU A 487 23.80 31.65 -11.06
N SER A 488 23.94 31.99 -9.78
CA SER A 488 22.83 32.09 -8.83
C SER A 488 22.22 33.50 -8.79
N THR A 489 21.04 33.66 -8.21
CA THR A 489 20.35 34.96 -8.09
C THR A 489 19.71 35.11 -6.73
N PHE A 490 20.05 36.19 -6.04
CA PHE A 490 19.56 36.54 -4.71
C PHE A 490 18.76 37.85 -4.80
N MET A 491 17.47 37.82 -4.45
CA MET A 491 16.52 38.90 -4.75
C MET A 491 15.68 39.31 -3.52
N HIS A 492 15.71 40.61 -3.19
CA HIS A 492 15.09 41.21 -2.00
C HIS A 492 15.50 40.60 -0.62
N PRO A 493 16.79 40.33 -0.31
CA PRO A 493 17.21 39.94 1.04
C PRO A 493 17.64 41.15 1.90
N GLU A 494 17.90 40.92 3.19
CA GLU A 494 18.63 41.88 4.03
C GLU A 494 20.14 41.74 3.78
N ILE A 495 20.65 40.52 3.94
CA ILE A 495 21.99 40.10 3.53
C ILE A 495 21.86 39.02 2.45
N ALA A 496 22.36 39.27 1.25
CA ALA A 496 22.20 38.31 0.15
C ALA A 496 23.09 37.08 0.31
N LEU A 497 24.34 37.25 0.77
CA LEU A 497 25.22 36.16 1.18
C LEU A 497 26.07 36.59 2.39
N ASN A 498 25.98 35.83 3.48
CA ASN A 498 26.88 35.94 4.63
C ASN A 498 27.83 34.73 4.66
N SER A 499 29.12 34.99 4.83
CA SER A 499 30.17 33.98 4.77
C SER A 499 31.16 34.21 5.92
N GLU A 500 31.42 33.17 6.71
CA GLU A 500 32.23 33.26 7.92
C GLU A 500 33.05 32.00 8.21
N ALA A 501 34.33 32.22 8.49
CA ALA A 501 35.35 31.25 8.86
C ALA A 501 35.59 30.12 7.84
N ASN A 502 35.18 30.26 6.58
CA ASN A 502 35.42 29.23 5.57
C ASN A 502 36.88 29.21 5.12
N ASN A 503 37.32 28.04 4.65
CA ASN A 503 38.65 27.78 4.11
C ASN A 503 38.50 27.39 2.62
N GLY A 504 38.52 28.38 1.74
CA GLY A 504 38.21 28.21 0.32
C GLY A 504 36.73 28.49 -0.01
N ILE A 505 36.49 29.51 -0.83
CA ILE A 505 35.16 29.93 -1.29
C ILE A 505 35.23 30.53 -2.69
N SER A 506 34.36 30.10 -3.59
CA SER A 506 34.24 30.63 -4.96
C SER A 506 32.80 31.04 -5.28
N ILE A 507 32.57 32.33 -5.47
CA ILE A 507 31.26 32.90 -5.83
C ILE A 507 31.37 33.52 -7.22
N SER A 508 30.64 32.96 -8.20
CA SER A 508 30.80 33.35 -9.60
C SER A 508 29.51 33.47 -10.40
N GLY A 509 29.46 34.41 -11.35
CA GLY A 509 28.32 34.54 -12.26
C GLY A 509 26.99 34.84 -11.56
N CYS A 510 26.98 35.35 -10.33
CA CYS A 510 25.79 35.53 -9.51
C CYS A 510 25.18 36.94 -9.64
N ASN A 511 23.86 37.06 -9.45
CA ASN A 511 23.16 38.32 -9.30
C ASN A 511 22.78 38.55 -7.83
N PHE A 512 23.13 39.71 -7.28
CA PHE A 512 22.72 40.19 -5.98
C PHE A 512 21.85 41.43 -6.18
N LEU A 513 20.54 41.30 -5.94
CA LEU A 513 19.53 42.26 -6.38
C LEU A 513 18.66 42.73 -5.21
N GLU A 514 18.59 44.05 -5.03
CA GLU A 514 17.70 44.74 -4.09
C GLU A 514 17.91 44.29 -2.63
N TYR A 515 19.17 44.02 -2.25
CA TYR A 515 19.54 43.80 -0.86
C TYR A 515 19.57 45.11 -0.07
N THR A 516 19.14 45.07 1.20
CA THR A 516 18.98 46.29 2.01
C THR A 516 20.16 46.59 2.94
N GLN A 517 20.98 45.59 3.31
CA GLN A 517 22.18 45.78 4.14
C GLN A 517 23.46 45.42 3.38
N HIS A 518 23.59 44.17 2.93
CA HIS A 518 24.81 43.66 2.28
C HIS A 518 24.51 42.74 1.09
N GLY A 519 25.25 42.89 -0.01
CA GLY A 519 25.32 41.89 -1.07
C GLY A 519 26.10 40.66 -0.59
N ILE A 520 27.40 40.83 -0.39
CA ILE A 520 28.27 39.85 0.27
C ILE A 520 28.84 40.46 1.56
N SER A 521 28.75 39.73 2.66
CA SER A 521 29.56 39.90 3.89
C SER A 521 30.45 38.66 4.01
N SER A 522 31.77 38.84 3.99
CA SER A 522 32.75 37.75 3.99
C SER A 522 33.79 37.93 5.10
N ASN A 523 34.09 36.86 5.84
CA ASN A 523 34.96 36.85 7.02
C ASN A 523 35.75 35.52 7.09
N GLU A 524 36.62 35.28 6.13
CA GLU A 524 37.17 33.92 5.93
C GLU A 524 38.41 33.62 6.78
N SER A 525 38.65 32.31 6.97
CA SER A 525 39.78 31.78 7.75
C SER A 525 40.97 31.38 6.87
N GLY A 526 40.75 31.07 5.59
CA GLY A 526 41.84 30.71 4.67
C GLY A 526 41.38 30.25 3.27
N GLY A 527 42.26 29.52 2.60
CA GLY A 527 42.04 28.92 1.28
C GLY A 527 42.02 29.93 0.13
N ILE A 528 41.50 29.50 -1.02
CA ILE A 528 41.31 30.36 -2.20
C ILE A 528 39.95 31.04 -2.07
N ILE A 529 39.96 32.36 -1.91
CA ILE A 529 38.76 33.20 -1.74
C ILE A 529 38.58 33.98 -3.05
N SER A 530 37.48 33.76 -3.79
CA SER A 530 37.29 34.37 -5.11
C SER A 530 35.85 34.82 -5.35
N PHE A 531 35.69 36.04 -5.86
CA PHE A 531 34.42 36.66 -6.22
C PHE A 531 34.52 37.19 -7.66
N ASN A 532 34.00 36.44 -8.64
CA ASN A 532 34.27 36.70 -10.06
C ASN A 532 32.99 36.86 -10.91
N ASN A 533 32.93 37.85 -11.81
CA ASN A 533 31.82 38.04 -12.76
C ASN A 533 30.42 38.09 -12.09
N ASN A 534 30.31 38.75 -10.93
CA ASN A 534 29.05 38.93 -10.22
C ASN A 534 28.46 40.33 -10.49
N LEU A 535 27.13 40.42 -10.42
CA LEU A 535 26.37 41.66 -10.57
C LEU A 535 25.75 42.05 -9.21
N PHE A 536 25.99 43.28 -8.77
CA PHE A 536 25.51 43.84 -7.51
C PHE A 536 24.62 45.07 -7.77
N VAL A 537 23.38 45.05 -7.30
CA VAL A 537 22.38 46.11 -7.54
C VAL A 537 21.60 46.43 -6.26
N SER A 538 21.76 47.64 -5.72
CA SER A 538 20.99 48.14 -4.57
C SER A 538 20.93 49.68 -4.54
N PRO A 539 19.80 50.30 -4.16
CA PRO A 539 19.71 51.75 -4.05
C PRO A 539 20.40 52.33 -2.81
N THR A 540 20.64 51.52 -1.75
CA THR A 540 21.00 52.02 -0.40
C THR A 540 22.13 51.26 0.31
N ALA A 541 22.49 50.06 -0.14
CA ALA A 541 23.27 49.11 0.65
C ALA A 541 24.72 48.93 0.16
N THR A 542 25.57 48.29 0.99
CA THR A 542 26.93 47.90 0.60
C THR A 542 26.90 46.64 -0.25
N ALA A 543 27.54 46.65 -1.43
CA ALA A 543 27.60 45.47 -2.28
C ALA A 543 28.53 44.38 -1.74
N MET A 544 29.73 44.74 -1.28
CA MET A 544 30.71 43.79 -0.74
C MET A 544 31.43 44.34 0.49
N LEU A 545 31.38 43.58 1.59
CA LEU A 545 32.08 43.85 2.85
C LEU A 545 33.06 42.70 3.15
N ILE A 546 34.36 42.97 3.03
CA ILE A 546 35.46 42.04 3.33
C ILE A 546 35.99 42.32 4.73
N LYS A 547 35.67 41.44 5.68
CA LYS A 547 36.11 41.51 7.08
C LYS A 547 37.43 40.79 7.33
N SER A 548 37.74 39.75 6.55
CA SER A 548 38.93 38.91 6.70
C SER A 548 39.20 38.10 5.42
N GLY A 549 40.47 37.95 5.07
CA GLY A 549 40.95 37.09 3.98
C GLY A 549 41.37 37.84 2.73
N ASN A 550 42.47 37.39 2.10
CA ASN A 550 43.01 37.96 0.86
C ASN A 550 42.20 37.48 -0.36
N ALA A 551 41.00 38.04 -0.53
CA ALA A 551 40.10 37.72 -1.63
C ALA A 551 40.63 38.17 -3.00
N VAL A 552 40.36 37.39 -4.05
CA VAL A 552 40.46 37.83 -5.45
C VAL A 552 39.08 38.32 -5.89
N ILE A 553 38.96 39.59 -6.27
CA ILE A 553 37.70 40.25 -6.61
C ILE A 553 37.87 40.85 -8.02
N GLU A 554 37.36 40.15 -9.04
CA GLU A 554 37.54 40.59 -10.42
C GLU A 554 36.36 40.39 -11.38
N ASN A 555 36.30 41.27 -12.38
CA ASN A 555 35.28 41.27 -13.43
C ASN A 555 33.84 41.47 -12.92
N ASN A 556 33.64 41.97 -11.69
CA ASN A 556 32.32 42.22 -11.11
C ASN A 556 31.78 43.61 -11.49
N THR A 557 30.46 43.77 -11.50
CA THR A 557 29.77 45.05 -11.78
C THR A 557 28.91 45.50 -10.60
N TYR A 558 29.04 46.77 -10.21
CA TYR A 558 28.49 47.35 -8.98
C TYR A 558 27.63 48.60 -9.27
N ASP A 559 26.31 48.44 -9.16
CA ASP A 559 25.30 49.50 -9.17
C ASP A 559 24.75 49.67 -7.73
N SER A 560 25.59 50.15 -6.81
CA SER A 560 25.30 50.31 -5.38
C SER A 560 26.09 51.46 -4.76
N PRO A 561 25.56 52.18 -3.74
CA PRO A 561 26.20 53.39 -3.20
C PRO A 561 27.57 53.11 -2.59
N TYR A 562 27.75 51.98 -1.91
CA TYR A 562 29.01 51.54 -1.34
C TYR A 562 29.41 50.22 -2.03
N ALA A 563 30.43 50.23 -2.89
CA ALA A 563 30.72 49.05 -3.71
C ALA A 563 31.58 48.01 -2.98
N ILE A 564 32.79 48.37 -2.53
CA ILE A 564 33.68 47.44 -1.82
C ILE A 564 34.24 48.10 -0.56
N GLN A 565 33.94 47.53 0.62
CA GLN A 565 34.49 47.95 1.91
C GLN A 565 35.40 46.86 2.48
N ILE A 566 36.59 47.24 2.95
CA ILE A 566 37.66 46.34 3.39
C ILE A 566 38.09 46.73 4.80
N VAL A 567 37.94 45.82 5.76
CA VAL A 567 38.22 46.08 7.19
C VAL A 567 39.69 45.82 7.55
N LYS A 568 40.31 44.82 6.91
CA LYS A 568 41.72 44.42 7.07
C LYS A 568 42.15 43.51 5.90
N ASP A 569 43.41 43.06 5.94
CA ASP A 569 44.06 42.21 4.94
C ASP A 569 44.15 42.89 3.55
N LEU A 570 44.80 42.27 2.56
CA LEU A 570 45.10 42.89 1.26
C LEU A 570 44.53 42.06 0.09
N PRO A 571 43.23 42.22 -0.22
CA PRO A 571 42.59 41.55 -1.35
C PRO A 571 43.07 42.10 -2.71
N LEU A 572 43.04 41.26 -3.74
CA LEU A 572 43.35 41.64 -5.12
C LEU A 572 42.08 42.12 -5.84
N ILE A 573 41.90 43.43 -5.95
CA ILE A 573 40.70 44.06 -6.53
C ILE A 573 41.04 44.69 -7.89
N ARG A 574 40.60 44.06 -8.99
CA ARG A 574 40.92 44.48 -10.37
C ARG A 574 39.84 44.15 -11.39
N LYS A 575 39.81 44.84 -12.52
CA LYS A 575 38.86 44.70 -13.64
C LYS A 575 37.39 44.86 -13.26
N ASN A 576 37.08 45.55 -12.16
CA ASN A 576 35.69 45.76 -11.73
C ASN A 576 35.12 47.06 -12.31
N LEU A 577 33.80 47.09 -12.51
CA LEU A 577 33.02 48.25 -12.96
C LEU A 577 32.13 48.74 -11.81
N ILE A 578 32.27 50.01 -11.42
CA ILE A 578 31.55 50.62 -10.30
C ILE A 578 30.86 51.91 -10.78
N MET A 579 29.55 52.07 -10.52
CA MET A 579 28.74 53.18 -11.07
C MET A 579 27.77 53.84 -10.08
N ALA A 580 27.10 53.07 -9.22
CA ALA A 580 26.07 53.58 -8.29
C ALA A 580 25.01 54.50 -8.94
N LYS A 581 24.45 54.10 -10.10
CA LYS A 581 23.50 54.89 -10.90
C LYS A 581 22.07 54.80 -10.36
N ARG A 582 21.69 53.67 -9.73
CA ARG A 582 20.39 53.52 -9.03
C ARG A 582 20.36 54.09 -7.62
N SER A 583 21.48 54.60 -7.12
CA SER A 583 21.69 54.95 -5.71
C SER A 583 21.18 56.35 -5.33
N VAL A 584 19.98 56.71 -5.82
CA VAL A 584 19.37 58.06 -5.74
C VAL A 584 19.13 58.60 -4.32
N PHE A 585 19.25 57.74 -3.30
CA PHE A 585 18.98 58.06 -1.89
C PHE A 585 20.22 57.94 -0.99
N GLY A 586 21.39 57.57 -1.52
CA GLY A 586 22.62 57.40 -0.74
C GLY A 586 23.34 58.72 -0.47
N SER A 587 23.42 59.14 0.80
CA SER A 587 24.25 60.27 1.22
C SER A 587 25.73 59.86 1.23
N GLY A 588 26.46 60.28 0.20
CA GLY A 588 27.83 59.83 -0.05
C GLY A 588 27.85 58.45 -0.70
N LYS A 589 28.29 58.38 -1.96
CA LYS A 589 28.70 57.12 -2.59
C LYS A 589 30.16 56.84 -2.22
N ILE A 590 30.58 55.58 -2.06
CA ILE A 590 31.99 55.19 -1.92
C ILE A 590 32.31 54.02 -2.87
N GLY A 591 33.39 54.15 -3.65
CA GLY A 591 33.82 53.14 -4.60
C GLY A 591 34.52 51.98 -3.89
N ILE A 592 35.81 52.14 -3.64
CA ILE A 592 36.61 51.20 -2.84
C ILE A 592 37.02 51.89 -1.54
N GLU A 593 36.74 51.28 -0.39
CA GLU A 593 37.10 51.75 0.94
C GLU A 593 38.03 50.76 1.64
N TYR A 594 39.15 51.27 2.16
CA TYR A 594 40.11 50.52 2.97
C TYR A 594 40.26 51.17 4.35
N GLN A 595 39.84 50.47 5.40
CA GLN A 595 39.66 51.04 6.74
C GLN A 595 40.89 50.90 7.66
N TYR A 596 41.97 50.24 7.20
CA TYR A 596 43.10 49.82 8.05
C TYR A 596 44.37 50.67 7.82
N SER A 597 44.67 51.60 8.73
CA SER A 597 45.46 52.81 8.42
C SER A 597 47.00 52.75 8.52
N TYR A 598 47.64 51.58 8.39
CA TYR A 598 49.11 51.47 8.47
C TYR A 598 49.85 51.78 7.16
N THR A 599 49.22 51.51 6.02
CA THR A 599 49.70 51.82 4.67
C THR A 599 48.50 52.11 3.76
N THR A 600 48.68 52.93 2.74
CA THR A 600 47.68 53.16 1.69
C THR A 600 47.91 52.14 0.56
N PRO A 601 47.05 51.12 0.37
CA PRO A 601 47.21 50.14 -0.70
C PRO A 601 46.74 50.70 -2.04
N GLU A 602 47.33 50.18 -3.12
CA GLU A 602 46.92 50.46 -4.49
C GLU A 602 45.98 49.35 -4.99
N PHE A 603 44.84 49.71 -5.58
CA PHE A 603 43.88 48.74 -6.14
C PHE A 603 43.51 49.07 -7.59
N GLY A 604 43.80 48.13 -8.49
CA GLY A 604 43.27 48.15 -9.84
C GLY A 604 44.01 47.26 -10.85
N PRO A 605 43.80 47.52 -12.15
CA PRO A 605 42.91 48.55 -12.71
C PRO A 605 41.45 48.38 -12.26
N ASN A 606 40.71 49.44 -11.92
CA ASN A 606 39.23 49.43 -11.80
C ASN A 606 38.61 50.64 -12.53
N ASN A 607 37.36 50.53 -12.99
CA ASN A 607 36.60 51.64 -13.60
C ASN A 607 35.52 52.12 -12.62
N ILE A 608 35.60 53.38 -12.19
CA ILE A 608 34.72 53.96 -11.17
C ILE A 608 34.09 55.26 -11.70
N GLN A 609 32.83 55.18 -12.14
CA GLN A 609 32.05 56.27 -12.74
C GLN A 609 31.10 56.94 -11.75
N ASP A 610 30.93 58.26 -11.87
CA ASP A 610 29.95 59.05 -11.11
C ASP A 610 30.20 59.08 -9.59
N PHE A 611 31.47 59.03 -9.17
CA PHE A 611 31.97 59.29 -7.80
C PHE A 611 32.94 60.48 -7.85
N SER A 612 32.99 61.30 -6.79
CA SER A 612 34.07 62.30 -6.66
C SER A 612 35.42 61.63 -6.39
N SER A 613 36.51 62.31 -6.70
CA SER A 613 37.89 61.82 -6.49
C SER A 613 38.15 61.33 -5.06
N GLU A 614 37.65 62.07 -4.07
CA GLU A 614 37.73 61.77 -2.64
C GLU A 614 36.95 60.52 -2.21
N ASN A 615 35.98 60.06 -3.03
CA ASN A 615 35.05 58.98 -2.72
C ASN A 615 35.22 57.74 -3.61
N ALA A 616 35.87 57.87 -4.78
CA ALA A 616 36.14 56.73 -5.66
C ALA A 616 37.09 55.72 -4.98
N TYR A 617 38.07 56.23 -4.23
CA TYR A 617 39.07 55.49 -3.47
C TYR A 617 39.25 56.15 -2.10
N VAL A 618 38.82 55.48 -1.03
CA VAL A 618 38.90 55.96 0.36
C VAL A 618 39.91 55.08 1.11
N GLY A 619 40.92 55.69 1.72
CA GLY A 619 41.99 54.98 2.44
C GLY A 619 42.96 54.17 1.55
N CYS A 620 42.78 54.22 0.23
CA CYS A 620 43.52 53.48 -0.80
C CYS A 620 43.74 54.37 -2.04
N THR A 621 44.51 53.90 -3.04
CA THR A 621 44.75 54.61 -4.31
C THR A 621 44.38 53.79 -5.55
N PRO A 622 44.02 54.43 -6.68
CA PRO A 622 43.95 53.76 -7.97
C PRO A 622 45.34 53.32 -8.46
N SER A 623 45.40 52.15 -9.10
CA SER A 623 46.53 51.82 -9.97
C SER A 623 46.55 52.69 -11.22
N ILE A 624 47.72 52.84 -11.86
CA ILE A 624 47.91 53.69 -13.05
C ILE A 624 46.94 53.40 -14.21
N ASP A 625 46.51 52.15 -14.38
CA ASP A 625 45.59 51.71 -15.45
C ASP A 625 44.09 51.86 -15.10
N SER A 626 43.75 52.30 -13.88
CA SER A 626 42.37 52.58 -13.46
C SER A 626 41.77 53.77 -14.22
N THR A 627 40.44 53.84 -14.31
CA THR A 627 39.75 54.91 -15.05
C THR A 627 38.44 55.34 -14.42
N GLN A 628 37.89 56.45 -14.91
CA GLN A 628 36.51 56.90 -14.65
C GLN A 628 35.72 57.06 -15.97
N ALA A 629 36.23 56.51 -17.08
CA ALA A 629 35.62 56.61 -18.39
C ALA A 629 34.21 55.98 -18.43
N ALA A 630 33.25 56.73 -18.98
CA ALA A 630 31.87 56.29 -19.12
C ALA A 630 31.77 54.96 -19.90
N VAL A 631 31.08 53.98 -19.31
CA VAL A 631 30.89 52.67 -19.95
C VAL A 631 29.62 52.65 -20.77
N LEU A 632 29.78 52.28 -22.04
CA LEU A 632 28.71 51.79 -22.91
C LEU A 632 28.26 50.41 -22.40
N LEU A 633 27.25 50.38 -21.53
CA LEU A 633 26.56 49.14 -21.18
C LEU A 633 25.95 48.56 -22.46
N MET A 634 26.36 47.35 -22.84
CA MET A 634 25.83 46.71 -24.04
C MET A 634 24.31 46.52 -23.91
N LYS A 635 23.57 47.03 -24.91
CA LYS A 635 22.19 46.61 -25.12
C LYS A 635 22.18 45.14 -25.52
N ASP A 636 21.11 44.44 -25.19
CA ASP A 636 20.88 43.14 -25.80
C ASP A 636 20.70 43.31 -27.33
N TYR A 637 21.04 42.28 -28.10
CA TYR A 637 20.90 42.28 -29.57
C TYR A 637 19.45 42.53 -30.01
N ASN A 638 18.48 42.22 -29.15
CA ASN A 638 17.05 42.42 -29.39
C ASN A 638 16.50 43.76 -28.85
N GLY A 639 17.34 44.62 -28.25
CA GLY A 639 16.98 45.97 -27.82
C GLY A 639 16.36 46.12 -26.41
N GLU A 640 16.11 44.99 -25.73
CA GLU A 640 15.63 44.94 -24.33
C GLU A 640 16.70 45.41 -23.32
N PRO A 641 16.32 45.80 -22.07
CA PRO A 641 17.15 46.69 -21.26
C PRO A 641 18.41 46.04 -20.68
N TYR A 642 19.55 46.66 -21.02
CA TYR A 642 20.88 46.60 -20.39
C TYR A 642 21.21 45.31 -19.62
N ASP A 643 22.03 44.45 -20.23
CA ASP A 643 22.76 43.47 -19.44
C ASP A 643 23.91 44.18 -18.72
N TYR A 644 23.92 44.12 -17.39
CA TYR A 644 24.95 44.72 -16.54
C TYR A 644 26.13 43.76 -16.30
N ARG A 645 26.16 42.58 -16.94
CA ARG A 645 27.26 41.61 -16.84
C ARG A 645 28.31 41.82 -17.93
N LEU A 646 29.57 41.57 -17.60
CA LEU A 646 30.63 41.41 -18.59
C LEU A 646 30.43 40.05 -19.29
N ARG A 647 29.76 40.08 -20.46
CA ARG A 647 29.22 38.88 -21.14
C ARG A 647 30.25 37.87 -21.69
N GLN A 648 31.57 38.08 -21.56
CA GLN A 648 32.57 37.24 -22.24
C GLN A 648 33.91 37.19 -21.51
N ASP A 649 34.56 36.01 -21.54
CA ASP A 649 36.00 35.88 -21.24
C ASP A 649 36.82 36.73 -22.21
N PHE A 650 37.63 37.63 -21.67
CA PHE A 650 38.18 38.74 -22.44
C PHE A 650 39.32 38.33 -23.42
N PRO A 651 39.18 38.57 -24.74
CA PRO A 651 40.22 38.27 -25.72
C PRO A 651 41.40 39.26 -25.64
N THR A 652 42.62 38.73 -25.67
CA THR A 652 43.84 39.34 -25.13
C THR A 652 44.50 40.47 -25.94
N SER A 653 43.75 41.42 -26.55
CA SER A 653 44.38 42.44 -27.41
C SER A 653 43.81 43.87 -27.47
N ASN A 654 42.53 44.18 -27.22
CA ASN A 654 42.03 45.57 -27.37
C ASN A 654 40.99 45.99 -26.31
N ASP A 655 41.30 47.12 -25.66
CA ASP A 655 40.64 47.78 -24.53
C ASP A 655 40.40 46.94 -23.25
N VAL A 656 41.24 47.21 -22.24
CA VAL A 656 41.19 46.69 -20.85
C VAL A 656 39.79 46.78 -20.20
N TRP A 657 38.91 47.64 -20.70
CA TRP A 657 37.59 47.92 -20.15
C TRP A 657 36.40 47.33 -20.90
N GLY A 658 36.61 46.72 -22.07
CA GLY A 658 35.50 46.35 -22.97
C GLY A 658 34.70 47.54 -23.50
N ILE A 659 35.27 48.76 -23.48
CA ILE A 659 34.63 49.97 -24.01
C ILE A 659 34.86 50.05 -25.53
N GLN A 660 33.79 50.16 -26.31
CA GLN A 660 33.89 50.52 -27.73
C GLN A 660 34.14 52.02 -27.89
N ARG A 661 35.41 52.43 -27.78
CA ARG A 661 35.85 53.83 -27.94
C ARG A 661 35.53 54.38 -29.34
N ASP A 662 35.39 53.50 -30.31
CA ASP A 662 34.96 53.72 -31.69
C ASP A 662 33.47 54.08 -31.86
N GLN A 663 32.65 53.97 -30.79
CA GLN A 663 31.28 54.51 -30.76
C GLN A 663 31.08 55.64 -29.73
N ILE A 664 32.15 56.23 -29.20
CA ILE A 664 32.05 57.51 -28.49
C ILE A 664 31.85 58.60 -29.54
N ILE A 665 30.59 58.95 -29.80
CA ILE A 665 30.24 60.12 -30.61
C ILE A 665 30.84 61.35 -29.94
N SER A 666 31.70 62.08 -30.65
CA SER A 666 32.22 63.37 -30.20
C SER A 666 31.07 64.35 -30.04
N ILE A 667 30.86 64.83 -28.81
CA ILE A 667 29.91 65.90 -28.53
C ILE A 667 30.62 67.23 -28.81
N ASP A 668 30.24 67.87 -29.92
CA ASP A 668 30.26 69.33 -30.07
C ASP A 668 29.04 69.94 -29.34
#